data_AF-A0A2E3HRW9-F1
#
_entry.id   AF-A0A2E3HRW9-F1
#
_cell.length_a   1.000
_cell.length_b   1.000
_cell.length_c   1.000
_cell.angle_alpha   90.00
_cell.angle_beta   90.00
_cell.angle_gamma   90.00
#
_symmetry.space_group_name_H-M   'P 1'
#
loop_
_entity.id
_entity.type
_entity.pdbx_description
1 polymer ?
#
loop_
_entity_poly.entity_id
_entity_poly.type
_entity_poly.pdbx_seq_one_letter_code
_entity_poly.pdbx_strand_id
1 'polypeptide(L)'
;MTRKPIFWLIFLLLSISGILFTVRYFGRAFPLVNLDLRMNRQQAMDKARQLAKENGWGTPQFRQAASFQLDSMTQHYVELEAGGNDAFRQMLKGDFYSPYTWVVRHFQEGEKHEVRLRFTPAGEFYGFTEQLPEDESGAVLTVEAARAIAETAATDKWSTDLNAYQQIESSKETRPGGRIDHTFVYERPNLKINQEINQGHYRLTLVIGGDRLTALNHWVKIPEEFDLRYKEMRSANNTIALVASMVMVLVYILGGCMIGSFFLLRQGWIIWKPALYMGIFVAGLQALAQLNQLPLSWMVYDTALSTSRHILEQLIETIGTFIIFTVLMTLSFMGAESLSRKAFPHHLQLWRIWSPEVASSTAVVGRTIGGYLLLGLMLAFVVGFYFINSRLLGWWSPSEALFNPDVLAVYSPWLSSIAISLQAGFWEECLFRAVPLAGAALLGKHFGHRWLWIVAAFILQAIVFGAGHANYPAQPAYARLIELLVPSCLFASVYLVYGLLPVIVLHYVYDVVLIALPLFVSSTTGIWFNQMMVILLALVPIWILIYARFRMGSWHPAPEISFNRAWSPTPAAAQGNLSETTTDSNHLADQTNEIKTGSRWLILGVGVIGLFLWYFLGQFQNPIPAFEINGSEALVKAKEALKNQQIDLGKSWQAARLNQGGIGQTDRFVWQQGGKEVHQQMLDNYLDLPRWVIRYAQFDPEIELTERAEEYLIHLKYDGKLDKIVHQLPEAHDGATLLEETARELAHSVLVQRFQLNPSQLEEISADLQKRPNRRDWTFTFRDHVNYLLQEATDGLIGEARITVRLAGDEVVDAYRYVHVPEKWKRWEREKNSLLEMVKISWGLLPILVTLAGFVLAIVSWSRGNFSVPIFIKLSILLSVVFIFDLANGWATTKYFFNTSEPLTNQFLFALGQTLIQGLSASLGLALIAGLLKRWRQPETSLSNLQASLLGIAIGLAVVGLTTCLTKLSPSLAPFWPDFSGVSTYFPFLASPIAVISRFFSMTVMLALTIVGLDYFTASWSRRRILGSISLIVLVVAMVSSEVDSFAKLGWTGGGTALFCLAVYILVLRFHLSLLPIIVGTILSLDQVQPIMFDPYPGARLGSFLALIVLILLASYTVKEIRYQKQESSTV
;
A
#
# COMPACT_ATOMS: atom_id res chain seq x y z
N MET A 1 -27.22 -37.62 -19.26
CA MET A 1 -26.02 -37.94 -20.07
C MET A 1 -24.83 -38.37 -19.21
N THR A 2 -24.46 -37.61 -18.16
CA THR A 2 -23.33 -37.91 -17.25
C THR A 2 -23.44 -39.17 -16.38
N ARG A 3 -24.57 -39.88 -16.42
CA ARG A 3 -24.77 -41.16 -15.71
C ARG A 3 -24.32 -42.39 -16.51
N LYS A 4 -24.01 -42.23 -17.81
CA LYS A 4 -23.60 -43.35 -18.68
C LYS A 4 -22.06 -43.53 -18.65
N PRO A 5 -21.53 -44.75 -18.55
CA PRO A 5 -20.07 -44.99 -18.57
C PRO A 5 -19.37 -44.42 -19.80
N ILE A 6 -20.02 -44.49 -20.97
CA ILE A 6 -19.50 -43.96 -22.25
C ILE A 6 -19.16 -42.46 -22.17
N PHE A 7 -19.93 -41.68 -21.41
CA PHE A 7 -19.65 -40.25 -21.22
C PHE A 7 -18.31 -40.04 -20.52
N TRP A 8 -18.06 -40.77 -19.43
CA TRP A 8 -16.82 -40.67 -18.66
C TRP A 8 -15.61 -41.17 -19.45
N LEU A 9 -15.79 -42.22 -20.27
CA LEU A 9 -14.74 -42.70 -21.17
C LEU A 9 -14.36 -41.64 -22.21
N ILE A 10 -15.35 -41.05 -22.90
CA ILE A 10 -15.11 -39.98 -23.88
C ILE A 10 -14.47 -38.78 -23.18
N PHE A 11 -14.96 -38.41 -21.99
CA PHE A 11 -14.44 -37.26 -21.26
C PHE A 11 -13.00 -37.47 -20.80
N LEU A 12 -12.65 -38.67 -20.35
CA LEU A 12 -11.28 -39.08 -20.05
C LEU A 12 -10.38 -39.00 -21.29
N LEU A 13 -10.82 -39.55 -22.43
CA LEU A 13 -10.07 -39.50 -23.68
C LEU A 13 -9.84 -38.06 -24.15
N LEU A 14 -10.85 -37.19 -24.03
CA LEU A 14 -10.73 -35.76 -24.34
C LEU A 14 -9.75 -35.05 -23.40
N SER A 15 -9.80 -35.35 -22.10
CA SER A 15 -8.87 -34.81 -21.11
C SER A 15 -7.43 -35.22 -21.40
N ILE A 16 -7.18 -36.52 -21.65
CA ILE A 16 -5.86 -37.05 -22.03
C ILE A 16 -5.39 -36.41 -23.33
N SER A 17 -6.25 -36.31 -24.34
CA SER A 17 -5.92 -35.66 -25.61
C SER A 17 -5.55 -34.20 -25.42
N GLY A 18 -6.26 -33.49 -24.54
CA GLY A 18 -5.94 -32.12 -24.14
C GLY A 18 -4.57 -32.01 -23.47
N ILE A 19 -4.26 -32.89 -22.51
CA ILE A 19 -2.94 -32.94 -21.86
C ILE A 19 -1.83 -33.24 -22.89
N LEU A 20 -2.02 -34.21 -23.77
CA LEU A 20 -1.06 -34.55 -24.82
C LEU A 20 -0.83 -33.38 -25.78
N PHE A 21 -1.91 -32.67 -26.14
CA PHE A 21 -1.83 -31.44 -26.93
C PHE A 21 -1.03 -30.36 -26.19
N THR A 22 -1.35 -30.10 -24.92
CA THR A 22 -0.60 -29.17 -24.06
C THR A 22 0.88 -29.54 -24.07
N VAL A 23 1.27 -30.75 -23.67
CA VAL A 23 2.68 -31.19 -23.63
C VAL A 23 3.38 -30.98 -24.99
N ARG A 24 2.70 -31.26 -26.10
CA ARG A 24 3.27 -31.12 -27.44
C ARG A 24 3.50 -29.68 -27.88
N TYR A 25 2.60 -28.76 -27.51
CA TYR A 25 2.56 -27.39 -28.01
C TYR A 25 2.92 -26.33 -26.95
N PHE A 26 3.07 -26.69 -25.68
CA PHE A 26 3.34 -25.78 -24.57
C PHE A 26 4.56 -24.89 -24.84
N GLY A 27 5.71 -25.48 -25.18
CA GLY A 27 6.93 -24.72 -25.52
C GLY A 27 6.91 -24.00 -26.86
N ARG A 28 5.84 -24.14 -27.65
CA ARG A 28 5.60 -23.36 -28.87
C ARG A 28 4.60 -22.22 -28.67
N ALA A 29 3.71 -22.37 -27.68
CA ALA A 29 2.69 -21.41 -27.32
C ALA A 29 3.23 -20.36 -26.37
N PHE A 30 3.96 -20.82 -25.35
CA PHE A 30 4.68 -19.97 -24.43
C PHE A 30 6.13 -19.89 -24.88
N PRO A 31 6.70 -18.69 -25.01
CA PRO A 31 8.12 -18.49 -25.29
C PRO A 31 8.97 -18.89 -24.07
N LEU A 32 9.07 -20.19 -23.79
CA LEU A 32 9.78 -20.68 -22.62
C LEU A 32 11.27 -20.36 -22.73
N VAL A 33 11.78 -19.69 -21.71
CA VAL A 33 13.21 -19.56 -21.48
C VAL A 33 13.70 -20.83 -20.79
N ASN A 34 14.50 -21.64 -21.49
CA ASN A 34 15.22 -22.75 -20.88
C ASN A 34 16.45 -22.18 -20.16
N LEU A 35 16.34 -22.01 -18.86
CA LEU A 35 17.41 -21.53 -18.00
C LEU A 35 18.13 -22.75 -17.40
N ASP A 36 19.41 -22.93 -17.71
CA ASP A 36 20.25 -23.97 -17.10
C ASP A 36 20.67 -23.54 -15.68
N LEU A 37 19.74 -23.63 -14.73
CA LEU A 37 19.97 -23.27 -13.34
C LEU A 37 20.75 -24.38 -12.61
N ARG A 38 22.08 -24.29 -12.65
CA ARG A 38 22.97 -25.26 -11.99
C ARG A 38 23.28 -24.91 -10.54
N MET A 39 23.29 -23.60 -10.23
CA MET A 39 23.54 -23.11 -8.88
C MET A 39 22.24 -22.99 -8.08
N ASN A 40 22.23 -23.53 -6.86
CA ASN A 40 21.16 -23.33 -5.88
C ASN A 40 21.51 -22.22 -4.86
N ARG A 41 20.50 -21.83 -4.06
CA ARG A 41 20.63 -20.79 -3.03
C ARG A 41 21.82 -21.00 -2.09
N GLN A 42 22.01 -22.22 -1.58
CA GLN A 42 23.06 -22.52 -0.61
C GLN A 42 24.45 -22.43 -1.25
N GLN A 43 24.59 -22.95 -2.48
CA GLN A 43 25.83 -22.84 -3.26
C GLN A 43 26.20 -21.39 -3.56
N ALA A 44 25.23 -20.55 -3.94
CA ALA A 44 25.45 -19.12 -4.15
C ALA A 44 25.97 -18.44 -2.88
N MET A 45 25.35 -18.73 -1.74
CA MET A 45 25.76 -18.19 -0.44
C MET A 45 27.14 -18.68 0.00
N ASP A 46 27.47 -19.95 -0.21
CA ASP A 46 28.78 -20.49 0.16
C ASP A 46 29.90 -19.94 -0.72
N LYS A 47 29.66 -19.81 -2.04
CA LYS A 47 30.60 -19.17 -2.97
C LYS A 47 30.77 -17.68 -2.66
N ALA A 48 29.70 -16.98 -2.31
CA ALA A 48 29.77 -15.59 -1.90
C ALA A 48 30.62 -15.41 -0.64
N ARG A 49 30.44 -16.27 0.38
CA ARG A 49 31.26 -16.27 1.60
C ARG A 49 32.73 -16.48 1.29
N GLN A 50 33.05 -17.43 0.40
CA GLN A 50 34.42 -17.69 -0.02
C GLN A 50 35.04 -16.44 -0.65
N LEU A 51 34.38 -15.85 -1.65
CA LEU A 51 34.87 -14.66 -2.34
C LEU A 51 35.01 -13.47 -1.38
N ALA A 52 34.03 -13.23 -0.50
CA ALA A 52 34.13 -12.15 0.49
C ALA A 52 35.36 -12.31 1.39
N LYS A 53 35.66 -13.54 1.83
CA LYS A 53 36.84 -13.83 2.64
C LYS A 53 38.15 -13.63 1.87
N GLU A 54 38.24 -14.10 0.63
CA GLU A 54 39.43 -13.98 -0.23
C GLU A 54 39.74 -12.51 -0.59
N ASN A 55 38.70 -11.67 -0.65
CA ASN A 55 38.81 -10.28 -1.06
C ASN A 55 38.77 -9.29 0.09
N GLY A 56 38.50 -9.74 1.33
CA GLY A 56 38.32 -8.86 2.48
C GLY A 56 37.10 -7.95 2.35
N TRP A 57 36.03 -8.41 1.68
CA TRP A 57 34.84 -7.61 1.45
C TRP A 57 33.85 -7.67 2.62
N GLY A 58 33.26 -6.52 2.92
CA GLY A 58 32.24 -6.39 3.95
C GLY A 58 32.81 -6.56 5.35
N THR A 59 31.92 -6.81 6.31
CA THR A 59 32.33 -7.02 7.69
C THR A 59 32.77 -8.48 7.94
N PRO A 60 33.67 -8.74 8.90
CA PRO A 60 34.07 -10.12 9.26
C PRO A 60 32.90 -10.98 9.78
N GLN A 61 31.88 -10.34 10.37
CA GLN A 61 30.70 -10.97 10.92
C GLN A 61 29.46 -10.55 10.13
N PHE A 62 29.01 -11.37 9.19
CA PHE A 62 27.85 -11.03 8.38
C PHE A 62 26.77 -12.11 8.43
N ARG A 63 25.52 -11.67 8.21
CA ARG A 63 24.42 -12.49 7.74
C ARG A 63 24.35 -12.40 6.23
N GLN A 64 23.72 -13.41 5.64
CA GLN A 64 23.61 -13.51 4.19
C GLN A 64 22.19 -13.84 3.77
N ALA A 65 21.75 -13.21 2.69
CA ALA A 65 20.50 -13.49 2.00
C ALA A 65 20.79 -13.66 0.52
N ALA A 66 19.94 -14.43 -0.16
CA ALA A 66 20.08 -14.69 -1.58
C ALA A 66 18.71 -14.67 -2.24
N SER A 67 18.64 -14.04 -3.40
CA SER A 67 17.48 -13.97 -4.29
C SER A 67 17.96 -14.28 -5.70
N PHE A 68 17.10 -14.90 -6.49
CA PHE A 68 17.35 -15.09 -7.90
C PHE A 68 16.53 -14.01 -8.62
N GLN A 69 17.17 -13.14 -9.40
CA GLN A 69 16.55 -11.91 -9.92
C GLN A 69 16.54 -11.91 -11.44
N LEU A 70 15.55 -11.21 -12.02
CA LEU A 70 15.40 -10.98 -13.45
C LEU A 70 15.37 -9.46 -13.71
N ASP A 71 16.20 -8.99 -14.63
CA ASP A 71 16.04 -7.66 -15.23
C ASP A 71 14.87 -7.66 -16.23
N SER A 72 13.66 -7.42 -15.72
CA SER A 72 12.43 -7.43 -16.50
C SER A 72 12.32 -6.28 -17.49
N MET A 73 12.95 -5.12 -17.22
CA MET A 73 12.90 -3.98 -18.14
C MET A 73 13.77 -4.24 -19.37
N THR A 74 14.98 -4.78 -19.17
CA THR A 74 15.80 -5.25 -20.31
C THR A 74 15.07 -6.31 -21.11
N GLN A 75 14.41 -7.26 -20.45
CA GLN A 75 13.60 -8.26 -21.13
C GLN A 75 12.51 -7.61 -22.00
N HIS A 76 11.65 -6.78 -21.42
CA HIS A 76 10.54 -6.18 -22.16
C HIS A 76 11.03 -5.36 -23.34
N TYR A 77 12.15 -4.63 -23.19
CA TYR A 77 12.78 -3.88 -24.27
C TYR A 77 13.22 -4.79 -25.42
N VAL A 78 13.93 -5.88 -25.13
CA VAL A 78 14.39 -6.83 -26.16
C VAL A 78 13.20 -7.43 -26.92
N GLU A 79 12.15 -7.81 -26.19
CA GLU A 79 10.99 -8.48 -26.77
C GLU A 79 10.09 -7.55 -27.58
N LEU A 80 9.97 -6.28 -27.19
CA LEU A 80 9.10 -5.32 -27.87
C LEU A 80 9.83 -4.56 -28.99
N GLU A 81 11.11 -4.24 -28.82
CA GLU A 81 11.81 -3.30 -29.71
C GLU A 81 12.90 -3.94 -30.56
N ALA A 82 13.51 -5.07 -30.14
CA ALA A 82 14.69 -5.60 -30.85
C ALA A 82 14.37 -6.73 -31.82
N GLY A 83 13.82 -7.85 -31.32
CA GLY A 83 13.61 -9.03 -32.14
C GLY A 83 12.72 -10.08 -31.51
N GLY A 84 11.84 -9.66 -30.60
CA GLY A 84 10.89 -10.55 -29.96
C GLY A 84 11.51 -11.52 -28.98
N ASN A 85 10.72 -12.53 -28.64
CA ASN A 85 11.10 -13.59 -27.71
C ASN A 85 12.32 -14.40 -28.19
N ASP A 86 12.56 -14.47 -29.50
CA ASP A 86 13.72 -15.16 -30.05
C ASP A 86 15.02 -14.39 -29.79
N ALA A 87 15.02 -13.06 -29.90
CA ALA A 87 16.16 -12.22 -29.53
C ALA A 87 16.48 -12.33 -28.04
N PHE A 88 15.47 -12.34 -27.17
CA PHE A 88 15.68 -12.56 -25.74
C PHE A 88 16.24 -13.96 -25.45
N ARG A 89 15.71 -15.01 -26.11
CA ARG A 89 16.28 -16.36 -26.00
C ARG A 89 17.72 -16.46 -26.53
N GLN A 90 18.11 -15.66 -27.51
CA GLN A 90 19.50 -15.57 -27.98
C GLN A 90 20.39 -14.86 -26.96
N MET A 91 19.92 -13.75 -26.38
CA MET A 91 20.64 -13.04 -25.31
C MET A 91 20.97 -13.96 -24.14
N LEU A 92 20.01 -14.81 -23.73
CA LEU A 92 20.17 -15.76 -22.63
C LEU A 92 21.19 -16.88 -22.91
N LYS A 93 21.50 -17.13 -24.18
CA LYS A 93 22.54 -18.09 -24.61
C LYS A 93 23.88 -17.42 -24.88
N GLY A 94 23.91 -16.09 -24.98
CA GLY A 94 25.11 -15.33 -25.23
C GLY A 94 25.83 -14.96 -23.94
N ASP A 95 27.09 -14.54 -24.08
CA ASP A 95 27.97 -14.26 -22.93
C ASP A 95 28.08 -12.76 -22.60
N PHE A 96 27.36 -11.90 -23.33
CA PHE A 96 27.50 -10.45 -23.21
C PHE A 96 26.79 -9.84 -22.00
N TYR A 97 25.68 -10.46 -21.58
CA TYR A 97 24.86 -9.97 -20.48
C TYR A 97 24.00 -11.11 -19.92
N SER A 98 23.89 -11.19 -18.60
CA SER A 98 23.06 -12.18 -17.90
C SER A 98 21.83 -11.50 -17.29
N PRO A 99 20.64 -11.56 -17.93
CA PRO A 99 19.41 -10.98 -17.40
C PRO A 99 18.94 -11.62 -16.10
N TYR A 100 19.23 -12.92 -15.93
CA TYR A 100 18.98 -13.65 -14.69
C TYR A 100 20.25 -13.75 -13.87
N THR A 101 20.19 -13.43 -12.57
CA THR A 101 21.35 -13.56 -11.69
C THR A 101 20.96 -14.02 -10.28
N TRP A 102 21.82 -14.83 -9.65
CA TRP A 102 21.80 -14.99 -8.20
C TRP A 102 22.43 -13.76 -7.57
N VAL A 103 21.67 -13.04 -6.75
CA VAL A 103 22.16 -11.91 -5.97
C VAL A 103 22.27 -12.33 -4.51
N VAL A 104 23.48 -12.35 -3.98
CA VAL A 104 23.77 -12.66 -2.58
C VAL A 104 24.17 -11.38 -1.85
N ARG A 105 23.40 -11.01 -0.83
CA ARG A 105 23.69 -9.86 0.04
C ARG A 105 24.34 -10.34 1.32
N HIS A 106 25.52 -9.81 1.65
CA HIS A 106 26.13 -9.87 2.97
C HIS A 106 25.87 -8.56 3.71
N PHE A 107 25.38 -8.67 4.93
CA PHE A 107 25.02 -7.52 5.75
C PHE A 107 25.18 -7.83 7.23
N GLN A 108 25.37 -6.80 8.04
CA GLN A 108 25.43 -6.93 9.50
C GLN A 108 24.49 -5.89 10.13
N GLU A 109 23.80 -6.30 11.20
CA GLU A 109 22.96 -5.41 11.99
C GLU A 109 23.80 -4.23 12.54
N GLY A 110 23.26 -3.02 12.45
CA GLY A 110 23.93 -1.79 12.88
C GLY A 110 24.95 -1.26 11.86
N GLU A 111 25.51 -2.11 11.02
CA GLU A 111 26.58 -1.74 10.09
C GLU A 111 26.07 -1.28 8.74
N LYS A 112 26.71 -0.25 8.19
CA LYS A 112 26.45 0.20 6.81
C LYS A 112 27.25 -0.59 5.77
N HIS A 113 28.39 -1.12 6.18
CA HIS A 113 29.31 -1.84 5.32
C HIS A 113 28.66 -3.15 4.84
N GLU A 114 28.22 -3.18 3.59
CA GLU A 114 27.47 -4.30 3.01
C GLU A 114 28.05 -4.70 1.66
N VAL A 115 27.84 -5.96 1.26
CA VAL A 115 28.31 -6.45 -0.04
C VAL A 115 27.17 -7.17 -0.74
N ARG A 116 27.00 -6.90 -2.04
CA ARG A 116 26.11 -7.66 -2.92
C ARG A 116 26.95 -8.32 -4.00
N LEU A 117 26.93 -9.64 -4.06
CA LEU A 117 27.61 -10.43 -5.08
C LEU A 117 26.59 -10.98 -6.06
N ARG A 118 26.95 -11.02 -7.34
CA ARG A 118 26.10 -11.50 -8.43
C ARG A 118 26.75 -12.70 -9.10
N PHE A 119 25.95 -13.72 -9.38
CA PHE A 119 26.37 -14.90 -10.13
C PHE A 119 25.42 -15.17 -11.29
N THR A 120 25.95 -15.68 -12.39
CA THR A 120 25.14 -16.18 -13.51
C THR A 120 24.34 -17.43 -13.09
N PRO A 121 23.30 -17.86 -13.83
CA PRO A 121 22.57 -19.09 -13.54
C PRO A 121 23.46 -20.36 -13.51
N ALA A 122 24.52 -20.35 -14.32
CA ALA A 122 25.54 -21.40 -14.37
C ALA A 122 26.45 -21.40 -13.11
N GLY A 123 26.41 -20.34 -12.31
CA GLY A 123 27.16 -20.17 -11.07
C GLY A 123 28.50 -19.45 -11.22
N GLU A 124 28.73 -18.78 -12.34
CA GLU A 124 29.95 -17.97 -12.57
C GLU A 124 29.84 -16.62 -11.88
N PHE A 125 30.97 -16.06 -11.44
CA PHE A 125 30.98 -14.73 -10.83
C PHE A 125 30.69 -13.67 -11.89
N TYR A 126 29.70 -12.82 -11.65
CA TYR A 126 29.20 -11.85 -12.63
C TYR A 126 29.44 -10.39 -12.23
N GLY A 127 29.64 -10.14 -10.94
CA GLY A 127 29.94 -8.80 -10.43
C GLY A 127 29.64 -8.65 -8.95
N PHE A 128 29.96 -7.49 -8.40
CA PHE A 128 29.71 -7.17 -7.00
C PHE A 128 29.53 -5.68 -6.77
N THR A 129 29.01 -5.34 -5.60
CA THR A 129 28.92 -3.98 -5.08
C THR A 129 29.14 -4.03 -3.58
N GLU A 130 30.21 -3.40 -3.12
CA GLU A 130 30.54 -3.16 -1.73
C GLU A 130 30.17 -1.72 -1.38
N GLN A 131 29.26 -1.56 -0.44
CA GLN A 131 28.82 -0.28 0.06
C GLN A 131 29.65 0.08 1.28
N LEU A 132 30.46 1.13 1.19
CA LEU A 132 31.27 1.64 2.30
C LEU A 132 30.52 2.73 3.07
N PRO A 133 30.68 2.83 4.42
CA PRO A 133 30.23 3.98 5.20
C PRO A 133 30.81 5.30 4.67
N GLU A 134 30.04 6.38 4.73
CA GLU A 134 30.48 7.69 4.21
C GLU A 134 31.61 8.34 5.04
N ASP A 135 31.74 7.96 6.30
CA ASP A 135 32.75 8.51 7.23
C ASP A 135 34.00 7.63 7.35
N GLU A 136 34.04 6.48 6.67
CA GLU A 136 35.22 5.63 6.63
C GLU A 136 36.36 6.33 5.86
N SER A 137 37.53 6.47 6.49
CA SER A 137 38.72 7.04 5.84
C SER A 137 39.17 6.18 4.65
N GLY A 138 39.87 6.80 3.70
CA GLY A 138 40.42 6.08 2.55
C GLY A 138 41.41 6.93 1.78
N ALA A 139 42.05 6.32 0.79
CA ALA A 139 43.02 7.03 -0.04
C ALA A 139 42.38 8.16 -0.85
N VAL A 140 43.21 9.13 -1.21
CA VAL A 140 42.89 10.25 -2.09
C VAL A 140 43.73 10.06 -3.35
N LEU A 141 43.18 9.38 -4.35
CA LEU A 141 43.88 9.05 -5.59
C LEU A 141 43.52 10.03 -6.71
N THR A 142 44.45 10.24 -7.64
CA THR A 142 44.15 10.90 -8.92
C THR A 142 43.24 10.01 -9.77
N VAL A 143 42.54 10.61 -10.73
CA VAL A 143 41.62 9.88 -11.64
C VAL A 143 42.38 8.81 -12.42
N GLU A 144 43.60 9.09 -12.86
CA GLU A 144 44.45 8.16 -13.62
C GLU A 144 44.88 6.97 -12.77
N ALA A 145 45.30 7.22 -11.52
CA ALA A 145 45.72 6.17 -10.59
C ALA A 145 44.54 5.26 -10.20
N ALA A 146 43.38 5.85 -9.89
CA ALA A 146 42.17 5.10 -9.58
C ALA A 146 41.69 4.25 -10.77
N ARG A 147 41.73 4.83 -11.99
CA ARG A 147 41.39 4.10 -13.22
C ARG A 147 42.30 2.92 -13.48
N ALA A 148 43.62 3.11 -13.34
CA ALA A 148 44.59 2.03 -13.49
C ALA A 148 44.31 0.87 -12.53
N ILE A 149 43.98 1.17 -11.26
CA ILE A 149 43.58 0.15 -10.28
C ILE A 149 42.30 -0.57 -10.72
N ALA A 150 41.28 0.19 -11.17
CA ALA A 150 40.00 -0.37 -11.61
C ALA A 150 40.16 -1.31 -12.80
N GLU A 151 40.86 -0.87 -13.85
CA GLU A 151 41.04 -1.61 -15.09
C GLU A 151 41.92 -2.85 -14.88
N THR A 152 42.99 -2.73 -14.10
CA THR A 152 43.87 -3.86 -13.74
C THR A 152 43.08 -4.91 -12.96
N ALA A 153 42.31 -4.50 -11.94
CA ALA A 153 41.52 -5.43 -11.15
C ALA A 153 40.42 -6.12 -11.98
N ALA A 154 39.73 -5.38 -12.86
CA ALA A 154 38.70 -5.94 -13.73
C ALA A 154 39.27 -6.97 -14.73
N THR A 155 40.44 -6.68 -15.30
CA THR A 155 41.09 -7.55 -16.31
C THR A 155 41.77 -8.75 -15.66
N ASP A 156 42.71 -8.52 -14.74
CA ASP A 156 43.61 -9.56 -14.23
C ASP A 156 42.91 -10.51 -13.26
N LYS A 157 42.00 -9.98 -12.43
CA LYS A 157 41.35 -10.75 -11.35
C LYS A 157 39.99 -11.30 -11.75
N TRP A 158 39.24 -10.54 -12.55
CA TRP A 158 37.85 -10.87 -12.91
C TRP A 158 37.66 -11.20 -14.39
N SER A 159 38.75 -11.26 -15.17
CA SER A 159 38.75 -11.68 -16.58
C SER A 159 37.75 -10.89 -17.44
N THR A 160 37.53 -9.61 -17.12
CA THR A 160 36.68 -8.72 -17.91
C THR A 160 37.45 -8.25 -19.13
N ASP A 161 36.93 -8.53 -20.33
CA ASP A 161 37.52 -8.04 -21.58
C ASP A 161 37.22 -6.54 -21.79
N LEU A 162 38.03 -5.68 -21.18
CA LEU A 162 37.90 -4.23 -21.31
C LEU A 162 38.23 -3.70 -22.71
N ASN A 163 38.95 -4.46 -23.56
CA ASN A 163 39.24 -4.04 -24.93
C ASN A 163 37.97 -3.94 -25.79
N ALA A 164 36.91 -4.65 -25.40
CA ALA A 164 35.61 -4.56 -26.06
C ALA A 164 34.78 -3.34 -25.63
N TYR A 165 35.29 -2.51 -24.70
CA TYR A 165 34.59 -1.36 -24.15
C TYR A 165 35.33 -0.05 -24.43
N GLN A 166 34.56 1.04 -24.39
CA GLN A 166 35.06 2.42 -24.39
C GLN A 166 34.57 3.12 -23.14
N GLN A 167 35.45 3.83 -22.43
CA GLN A 167 35.05 4.68 -21.32
C GLN A 167 34.23 5.87 -21.83
N ILE A 168 33.05 6.10 -21.25
CA ILE A 168 32.12 7.17 -21.64
C ILE A 168 31.87 8.19 -20.53
N GLU A 169 32.02 7.82 -19.27
CA GLU A 169 31.81 8.70 -18.11
C GLU A 169 32.96 8.52 -17.09
N SER A 170 33.26 9.59 -16.37
CA SER A 170 34.25 9.63 -15.29
C SER A 170 33.77 10.65 -14.26
N SER A 171 33.58 10.21 -13.03
CA SER A 171 33.09 11.05 -11.94
C SER A 171 33.89 10.80 -10.67
N LYS A 172 33.97 11.81 -9.80
CA LYS A 172 34.60 11.71 -8.47
C LYS A 172 33.69 12.29 -7.39
N GLU A 173 33.76 11.74 -6.18
CA GLU A 173 33.06 12.24 -5.01
C GLU A 173 33.95 12.16 -3.76
N THR A 174 34.17 13.29 -3.10
CA THR A 174 34.81 13.39 -1.79
C THR A 174 33.78 13.06 -0.70
N ARG A 175 34.04 11.99 0.05
CA ARG A 175 33.20 11.54 1.17
C ARG A 175 33.50 12.35 2.44
N PRO A 176 32.56 12.43 3.40
CA PRO A 176 32.79 13.05 4.71
C PRO A 176 34.05 12.55 5.43
N GLY A 177 34.40 11.26 5.31
CA GLY A 177 35.63 10.68 5.87
C GLY A 177 36.94 11.12 5.20
N GLY A 178 36.90 11.99 4.19
CA GLY A 178 38.05 12.48 3.41
C GLY A 178 38.48 11.58 2.26
N ARG A 179 37.92 10.38 2.15
CA ARG A 179 38.11 9.46 1.02
C ARG A 179 37.56 10.06 -0.28
N ILE A 180 38.24 9.83 -1.41
CA ILE A 180 37.67 10.09 -2.74
C ILE A 180 37.24 8.78 -3.38
N ASP A 181 35.97 8.72 -3.77
CA ASP A 181 35.41 7.63 -4.56
C ASP A 181 35.39 8.04 -6.04
N HIS A 182 35.87 7.17 -6.93
CA HIS A 182 35.86 7.39 -8.39
C HIS A 182 34.91 6.41 -9.07
N THR A 183 34.11 6.89 -10.02
CA THR A 183 33.20 6.06 -10.83
C THR A 183 33.55 6.17 -12.29
N PHE A 184 33.71 5.02 -12.95
CA PHE A 184 34.00 4.91 -14.38
C PHE A 184 32.90 4.08 -15.04
N VAL A 185 32.29 4.63 -16.10
CA VAL A 185 31.31 3.90 -16.89
C VAL A 185 31.87 3.65 -18.28
N TYR A 186 31.82 2.38 -18.67
CA TYR A 186 32.29 1.85 -19.92
C TYR A 186 31.11 1.33 -20.74
N GLU A 187 31.16 1.50 -22.05
CA GLU A 187 30.11 1.10 -22.99
C GLU A 187 30.72 0.29 -24.14
N ARG A 188 30.02 -0.78 -24.59
CA ARG A 188 30.43 -1.50 -25.80
C ARG A 188 29.96 -0.72 -27.03
N PRO A 189 30.86 -0.16 -27.87
CA PRO A 189 30.45 0.73 -28.95
C PRO A 189 29.75 0.01 -30.12
N ASN A 190 30.19 -1.22 -30.42
CA ASN A 190 29.78 -1.98 -31.60
C ASN A 190 28.66 -2.99 -31.34
N LEU A 191 28.27 -3.22 -30.08
CA LEU A 191 27.29 -4.23 -29.70
C LEU A 191 26.13 -3.58 -28.95
N LYS A 192 24.92 -3.73 -29.50
CA LYS A 192 23.68 -3.13 -29.01
C LYS A 192 22.56 -4.16 -29.11
N ILE A 193 21.57 -4.05 -28.23
CA ILE A 193 20.39 -4.92 -28.25
C ILE A 193 19.60 -4.72 -29.53
N ASN A 194 19.26 -3.46 -29.86
CA ASN A 194 18.67 -3.12 -31.14
C ASN A 194 19.72 -2.41 -32.00
N GLN A 195 20.27 -3.16 -32.95
CA GLN A 195 21.29 -2.66 -33.88
C GLN A 195 20.70 -1.73 -34.95
N GLU A 196 19.41 -1.90 -35.31
CA GLU A 196 18.77 -1.13 -36.38
C GLU A 196 18.58 0.34 -35.98
N ILE A 197 18.16 0.59 -34.74
CA ILE A 197 17.94 1.95 -34.21
C ILE A 197 19.06 2.41 -33.26
N ASN A 198 20.13 1.62 -33.14
CA ASN A 198 21.31 1.98 -32.37
C ASN A 198 21.05 2.26 -30.88
N GLN A 199 20.27 1.40 -30.20
CA GLN A 199 19.82 1.57 -28.81
C GLN A 199 19.97 0.28 -27.96
N GLY A 200 19.87 0.40 -26.63
CA GLY A 200 20.06 -0.71 -25.69
C GLY A 200 21.53 -1.08 -25.53
N HIS A 201 22.32 -0.13 -25.02
CA HIS A 201 23.78 -0.27 -24.94
C HIS A 201 24.19 -1.08 -23.72
N TYR A 202 25.12 -2.02 -23.90
CA TYR A 202 25.73 -2.76 -22.79
C TYR A 202 26.76 -1.89 -22.08
N ARG A 203 26.59 -1.72 -20.78
CA ARG A 203 27.47 -0.90 -19.94
C ARG A 203 28.06 -1.71 -18.78
N LEU A 204 29.26 -1.30 -18.40
CA LEU A 204 30.00 -1.78 -17.24
C LEU A 204 30.35 -0.57 -16.38
N THR A 205 30.02 -0.65 -15.09
CA THR A 205 30.41 0.36 -14.11
C THR A 205 31.46 -0.21 -13.17
N LEU A 206 32.59 0.48 -13.07
CA LEU A 206 33.65 0.23 -12.10
C LEU A 206 33.69 1.39 -11.10
N VAL A 207 33.69 1.07 -9.80
CA VAL A 207 33.80 2.08 -8.73
C VAL A 207 35.00 1.77 -7.86
N ILE A 208 35.83 2.78 -7.61
CA ILE A 208 36.92 2.73 -6.65
C ILE A 208 36.52 3.53 -5.41
N GLY A 209 36.53 2.91 -4.24
CA GLY A 209 36.36 3.59 -2.95
C GLY A 209 37.72 3.81 -2.28
N GLY A 210 38.31 4.99 -2.45
CA GLY A 210 39.69 5.25 -2.04
C GLY A 210 40.70 4.55 -2.94
N ASP A 211 41.22 3.41 -2.51
CA ASP A 211 42.24 2.60 -3.21
C ASP A 211 41.79 1.16 -3.55
N ARG A 212 40.51 0.83 -3.31
CA ARG A 212 39.93 -0.51 -3.56
C ARG A 212 38.80 -0.45 -4.58
N LEU A 213 38.70 -1.48 -5.41
CA LEU A 213 37.54 -1.71 -6.27
C LEU A 213 36.34 -2.11 -5.40
N THR A 214 35.32 -1.26 -5.35
CA THR A 214 34.09 -1.47 -4.59
C THR A 214 32.91 -1.88 -5.46
N ALA A 215 32.96 -1.66 -6.78
CA ALA A 215 31.91 -2.19 -7.66
C ALA A 215 32.44 -2.64 -9.01
N LEU A 216 31.88 -3.76 -9.49
CA LEU A 216 31.94 -4.23 -10.87
C LEU A 216 30.50 -4.64 -11.23
N ASN A 217 29.83 -3.85 -12.05
CA ASN A 217 28.41 -4.03 -12.34
C ASN A 217 28.09 -3.93 -13.84
N HIS A 218 27.50 -4.99 -14.39
CA HIS A 218 27.01 -5.06 -15.76
C HIS A 218 25.53 -4.64 -15.82
N TRP A 219 25.16 -3.78 -16.76
CA TRP A 219 23.79 -3.33 -16.96
C TRP A 219 23.53 -2.90 -18.41
N VAL A 220 22.27 -2.71 -18.76
CA VAL A 220 21.85 -2.25 -20.08
C VAL A 220 21.23 -0.86 -19.96
N LYS A 221 21.71 0.10 -20.74
CA LYS A 221 21.08 1.42 -20.85
C LYS A 221 19.87 1.33 -21.76
N ILE A 222 18.69 1.26 -21.13
CA ILE A 222 17.40 1.38 -21.80
C ILE A 222 17.11 2.87 -22.08
N PRO A 223 16.68 3.22 -23.30
CA PRO A 223 16.26 4.58 -23.63
C PRO A 223 15.01 5.01 -22.84
N GLU A 224 14.99 6.24 -22.34
CA GLU A 224 13.81 6.82 -21.65
C GLU A 224 12.53 6.71 -22.50
N GLU A 225 12.64 6.96 -23.80
CA GLU A 225 11.55 6.86 -24.77
C GLU A 225 10.79 5.52 -24.67
N PHE A 226 11.51 4.40 -24.53
CA PHE A 226 10.89 3.09 -24.35
C PHE A 226 10.16 2.99 -23.01
N ASP A 227 10.76 3.47 -21.92
CA ASP A 227 10.12 3.44 -20.59
C ASP A 227 8.81 4.25 -20.59
N LEU A 228 8.80 5.40 -21.26
CA LEU A 228 7.59 6.21 -21.44
C LEU A 228 6.55 5.43 -22.26
N ARG A 229 6.92 4.87 -23.43
CA ARG A 229 6.02 4.09 -24.29
C ARG A 229 5.44 2.87 -23.56
N TYR A 230 6.29 2.16 -22.83
CA TYR A 230 5.90 0.99 -22.06
C TYR A 230 4.90 1.37 -20.96
N LYS A 231 5.12 2.47 -20.22
CA LYS A 231 4.15 2.98 -19.24
C LYS A 231 2.82 3.37 -19.89
N GLU A 232 2.86 4.10 -21.01
CA GLU A 232 1.66 4.50 -21.75
C GLU A 232 0.85 3.28 -22.18
N MET A 233 1.52 2.30 -22.80
CA MET A 233 0.96 1.03 -23.22
C MET A 233 0.29 0.27 -22.05
N ARG A 234 0.94 0.25 -20.89
CA ARG A 234 0.47 -0.44 -19.67
C ARG A 234 -0.68 0.31 -18.97
N SER A 235 -0.84 1.61 -19.18
CA SER A 235 -1.94 2.39 -18.58
C SER A 235 -3.32 1.88 -19.00
N ALA A 236 -3.47 1.39 -20.24
CA ALA A 236 -4.72 0.83 -20.74
C ALA A 236 -5.07 -0.50 -20.05
N ASN A 237 -4.07 -1.38 -19.87
CA ASN A 237 -4.20 -2.62 -19.10
C ASN A 237 -4.69 -2.35 -17.67
N ASN A 238 -4.05 -1.40 -17.00
CA ASN A 238 -4.36 -1.02 -15.62
C ASN A 238 -5.77 -0.40 -15.51
N THR A 239 -6.20 0.36 -16.52
CA THR A 239 -7.53 0.97 -16.56
C THR A 239 -8.64 -0.09 -16.70
N ILE A 240 -8.45 -1.09 -17.56
CA ILE A 240 -9.41 -2.22 -17.68
C ILE A 240 -9.53 -2.97 -16.34
N ALA A 241 -8.39 -3.26 -15.70
CA ALA A 241 -8.36 -3.95 -14.41
C ALA A 241 -8.96 -3.14 -13.27
N LEU A 242 -8.77 -1.82 -13.27
CA LEU A 242 -9.42 -0.92 -12.33
C LEU A 242 -10.94 -1.00 -12.46
N VAL A 243 -11.48 -0.80 -13.67
CA VAL A 243 -12.95 -0.80 -13.88
C VAL A 243 -13.54 -2.13 -13.40
N ALA A 244 -12.87 -3.25 -13.68
CA ALA A 244 -13.27 -4.55 -13.14
C ALA A 244 -13.22 -4.62 -11.62
N SER A 245 -12.15 -4.10 -11.00
CA SER A 245 -12.00 -4.04 -9.55
C SER A 245 -13.10 -3.18 -8.90
N MET A 246 -13.48 -2.06 -9.53
CA MET A 246 -14.60 -1.23 -9.09
C MET A 246 -15.92 -2.00 -9.12
N VAL A 247 -16.20 -2.72 -10.21
CA VAL A 247 -17.41 -3.56 -10.32
C VAL A 247 -17.38 -4.69 -9.28
N MET A 248 -16.24 -5.35 -9.08
CA MET A 248 -16.07 -6.38 -8.06
C MET A 248 -16.40 -5.85 -6.66
N VAL A 249 -15.83 -4.71 -6.27
CA VAL A 249 -16.09 -4.10 -4.95
C VAL A 249 -17.56 -3.69 -4.82
N LEU A 250 -18.09 -2.91 -5.77
CA LEU A 250 -19.42 -2.33 -5.66
C LEU A 250 -20.54 -3.38 -5.80
N VAL A 251 -20.44 -4.27 -6.80
CA VAL A 251 -21.51 -5.22 -7.12
C VAL A 251 -21.35 -6.52 -6.34
N TYR A 252 -20.14 -7.09 -6.26
CA TYR A 252 -19.97 -8.41 -5.65
C TYR A 252 -19.76 -8.31 -4.14
N ILE A 253 -18.82 -7.49 -3.67
CA ILE A 253 -18.54 -7.38 -2.22
C ILE A 253 -19.66 -6.60 -1.52
N LEU A 254 -19.92 -5.34 -1.90
CA LEU A 254 -20.93 -4.51 -1.23
C LEU A 254 -22.36 -5.01 -1.56
N GLY A 255 -22.69 -5.17 -2.83
CA GLY A 255 -24.01 -5.65 -3.26
C GLY A 255 -24.30 -7.10 -2.87
N GLY A 256 -23.47 -8.02 -3.34
CA GLY A 256 -23.68 -9.46 -3.16
C GLY A 256 -23.37 -9.95 -1.75
N CYS A 257 -22.18 -9.69 -1.25
CA CYS A 257 -21.73 -10.24 0.02
C CYS A 257 -22.24 -9.47 1.24
N MET A 258 -22.25 -8.12 1.23
CA MET A 258 -22.76 -7.34 2.37
C MET A 258 -24.29 -7.21 2.35
N ILE A 259 -24.86 -6.56 1.33
CA ILE A 259 -26.30 -6.30 1.24
C ILE A 259 -27.08 -7.62 1.08
N GLY A 260 -26.62 -8.53 0.22
CA GLY A 260 -27.22 -9.85 0.04
C GLY A 260 -27.24 -10.67 1.34
N SER A 261 -26.11 -10.74 2.05
CA SER A 261 -26.06 -11.41 3.36
C SER A 261 -26.98 -10.74 4.38
N PHE A 262 -27.06 -9.40 4.41
CA PHE A 262 -27.99 -8.71 5.31
C PHE A 262 -29.44 -9.19 5.13
N PHE A 263 -29.93 -9.30 3.89
CA PHE A 263 -31.29 -9.83 3.65
C PHE A 263 -31.44 -11.31 4.02
N LEU A 264 -30.42 -12.12 3.74
CA LEU A 264 -30.42 -13.55 4.10
C LEU A 264 -30.37 -13.76 5.61
N LEU A 265 -29.69 -12.89 6.35
CA LEU A 265 -29.65 -12.90 7.80
C LEU A 265 -31.06 -12.69 8.39
N ARG A 266 -31.81 -11.72 7.87
CA ARG A 266 -33.20 -11.45 8.29
C ARG A 266 -34.14 -12.62 8.07
N GLN A 267 -33.84 -13.44 7.06
CA GLN A 267 -34.65 -14.60 6.70
C GLN A 267 -34.14 -15.90 7.36
N GLY A 268 -33.08 -15.82 8.18
CA GLY A 268 -32.49 -16.98 8.86
C GLY A 268 -31.66 -17.90 7.97
N TRP A 269 -31.24 -17.46 6.77
CA TRP A 269 -30.54 -18.31 5.77
C TRP A 269 -29.02 -18.44 5.98
N ILE A 270 -28.43 -17.63 6.87
CA ILE A 270 -26.97 -17.58 7.05
C ILE A 270 -26.44 -18.74 7.90
N ILE A 271 -25.36 -19.37 7.41
CA ILE A 271 -24.51 -20.27 8.18
C ILE A 271 -23.09 -19.69 8.19
N TRP A 272 -22.70 -19.07 9.30
CA TRP A 272 -21.45 -18.29 9.36
C TRP A 272 -20.24 -19.06 9.90
N LYS A 273 -20.42 -20.04 10.81
CA LYS A 273 -19.29 -20.74 11.45
C LYS A 273 -18.36 -21.46 10.46
N PRO A 274 -18.87 -22.30 9.53
CA PRO A 274 -18.01 -22.94 8.52
C PRO A 274 -17.35 -21.93 7.58
N ALA A 275 -18.06 -20.85 7.21
CA ALA A 275 -17.49 -19.77 6.41
C ALA A 275 -16.33 -19.09 7.12
N LEU A 276 -16.45 -18.84 8.43
CA LEU A 276 -15.38 -18.30 9.26
C LEU A 276 -14.20 -19.26 9.37
N TYR A 277 -14.45 -20.55 9.63
CA TYR A 277 -13.37 -21.54 9.74
C TYR A 277 -12.61 -21.70 8.42
N MET A 278 -13.32 -21.72 7.29
CA MET A 278 -12.67 -21.74 5.98
C MET A 278 -11.95 -20.43 5.67
N GLY A 279 -12.53 -19.27 6.06
CA GLY A 279 -11.88 -17.97 5.95
C GLY A 279 -10.56 -17.91 6.70
N ILE A 280 -10.55 -18.34 7.96
CA ILE A 280 -9.36 -18.47 8.81
C ILE A 280 -8.36 -19.46 8.21
N PHE A 281 -8.82 -20.60 7.69
CA PHE A 281 -7.95 -21.61 7.12
C PHE A 281 -7.22 -21.10 5.87
N VAL A 282 -7.94 -20.51 4.91
CA VAL A 282 -7.35 -19.97 3.68
C VAL A 282 -6.47 -18.76 3.99
N ALA A 283 -6.93 -17.84 4.84
CA ALA A 283 -6.12 -16.70 5.28
C ALA A 283 -4.87 -17.14 6.06
N GLY A 284 -4.97 -18.20 6.86
CA GLY A 284 -3.86 -18.78 7.61
C GLY A 284 -2.80 -19.38 6.69
N LEU A 285 -3.21 -20.07 5.62
CA LEU A 285 -2.28 -20.54 4.60
C LEU A 285 -1.59 -19.38 3.86
N GLN A 286 -2.31 -18.30 3.57
CA GLN A 286 -1.72 -17.09 2.99
C GLN A 286 -0.72 -16.43 3.94
N ALA A 287 -1.04 -16.33 5.22
CA ALA A 287 -0.13 -15.83 6.24
C ALA A 287 1.14 -16.69 6.36
N LEU A 288 0.98 -18.03 6.32
CA LEU A 288 2.13 -18.94 6.28
C LEU A 288 2.95 -18.79 5.00
N ALA A 289 2.31 -18.55 3.85
CA ALA A 289 3.01 -18.29 2.59
C ALA A 289 3.77 -16.95 2.60
N GLN A 290 3.27 -15.93 3.30
CA GLN A 290 3.99 -14.68 3.53
C GLN A 290 5.22 -14.90 4.43
N LEU A 291 5.05 -15.63 5.57
CA LEU A 291 6.19 -16.00 6.43
C LEU A 291 7.22 -16.89 5.71
N ASN A 292 6.77 -17.68 4.74
CA ASN A 292 7.66 -18.49 3.90
C ASN A 292 8.65 -17.62 3.09
N GLN A 293 8.27 -16.38 2.76
CA GLN A 293 9.10 -15.39 2.06
C GLN A 293 10.10 -14.66 2.97
N LEU A 294 10.14 -14.97 4.27
CA LEU A 294 11.08 -14.36 5.21
C LEU A 294 12.55 -14.42 4.75
N PRO A 295 13.07 -15.49 4.12
CA PRO A 295 14.44 -15.49 3.58
C PRO A 295 14.70 -14.37 2.57
N LEU A 296 13.71 -14.00 1.76
CA LEU A 296 13.79 -12.94 0.75
C LEU A 296 13.66 -11.55 1.37
N SER A 297 12.89 -11.42 2.46
CA SER A 297 12.77 -10.13 3.17
C SER A 297 14.13 -9.56 3.62
N TRP A 298 15.12 -10.42 3.86
CA TRP A 298 16.49 -10.02 4.19
C TRP A 298 17.25 -9.35 3.03
N MET A 299 16.80 -9.50 1.78
CA MET A 299 17.37 -8.77 0.65
C MET A 299 17.10 -7.26 0.73
N VAL A 300 16.00 -6.87 1.37
CA VAL A 300 15.53 -5.48 1.52
C VAL A 300 15.56 -4.98 2.98
N TYR A 301 16.06 -5.79 3.91
CA TYR A 301 16.21 -5.42 5.33
C TYR A 301 17.09 -4.16 5.51
N ASP A 302 16.61 -3.16 6.24
CA ASP A 302 17.40 -1.98 6.63
C ASP A 302 18.34 -2.33 7.78
N THR A 303 19.66 -2.32 7.54
CA THR A 303 20.68 -2.63 8.55
C THR A 303 20.72 -1.62 9.69
N ALA A 304 20.10 -0.45 9.55
CA ALA A 304 19.94 0.49 10.67
C ALA A 304 18.99 -0.05 11.76
N LEU A 305 18.20 -1.07 11.46
CA LEU A 305 17.23 -1.69 12.35
C LEU A 305 17.79 -2.96 12.96
N SER A 306 17.33 -3.39 14.14
CA SER A 306 17.74 -4.69 14.68
C SER A 306 17.12 -5.88 13.95
N THR A 307 17.78 -7.03 13.95
CA THR A 307 17.27 -8.25 13.29
C THR A 307 15.98 -8.74 13.93
N SER A 308 15.88 -8.72 15.27
CA SER A 308 14.66 -9.04 16.02
C SER A 308 13.49 -8.13 15.63
N ARG A 309 13.79 -6.86 15.33
CA ARG A 309 12.82 -5.87 14.88
C ARG A 309 12.28 -6.19 13.49
N HIS A 310 13.17 -6.47 12.53
CA HIS A 310 12.76 -6.88 11.19
C HIS A 310 11.80 -8.09 11.22
N ILE A 311 12.13 -9.10 12.04
CA ILE A 311 11.23 -10.25 12.26
C ILE A 311 9.87 -9.81 12.82
N LEU A 312 9.87 -8.90 13.80
CA LEU A 312 8.63 -8.40 14.39
C LEU A 312 7.78 -7.63 13.38
N GLU A 313 8.37 -6.80 12.52
CA GLU A 313 7.68 -6.09 11.44
C GLU A 313 6.99 -7.07 10.47
N GLN A 314 7.71 -8.10 10.04
CA GLN A 314 7.17 -9.17 9.19
C GLN A 314 6.02 -9.93 9.87
N LEU A 315 6.11 -10.18 11.17
CA LEU A 315 5.03 -10.81 11.95
C LEU A 315 3.81 -9.90 12.07
N ILE A 316 3.98 -8.60 12.33
CA ILE A 316 2.88 -7.62 12.42
C ILE A 316 2.17 -7.51 11.07
N GLU A 317 2.94 -7.39 9.97
CA GLU A 317 2.40 -7.34 8.60
C GLU A 317 1.59 -8.62 8.29
N THR A 318 2.15 -9.79 8.63
CA THR A 318 1.49 -11.09 8.46
C THR A 318 0.18 -11.18 9.26
N ILE A 319 0.16 -10.71 10.51
CA ILE A 319 -1.05 -10.67 11.34
C ILE A 319 -2.10 -9.72 10.73
N GLY A 320 -1.67 -8.55 10.24
CA GLY A 320 -2.53 -7.60 9.53
C GLY A 320 -3.19 -8.23 8.30
N THR A 321 -2.39 -8.83 7.41
CA THR A 321 -2.86 -9.55 6.23
C THR A 321 -3.82 -10.68 6.61
N PHE A 322 -3.49 -11.47 7.63
CA PHE A 322 -4.33 -12.55 8.13
C PHE A 322 -5.71 -12.05 8.57
N ILE A 323 -5.78 -10.95 9.32
CA ILE A 323 -7.04 -10.35 9.78
C ILE A 323 -7.88 -9.88 8.58
N ILE A 324 -7.27 -9.12 7.67
CA ILE A 324 -7.95 -8.55 6.49
C ILE A 324 -8.51 -9.68 5.60
N PHE A 325 -7.69 -10.67 5.27
CA PHE A 325 -8.13 -11.81 4.46
C PHE A 325 -9.16 -12.67 5.19
N THR A 326 -9.04 -12.87 6.50
CA THR A 326 -10.08 -13.61 7.26
C THR A 326 -11.44 -12.94 7.11
N VAL A 327 -11.52 -11.62 7.24
CA VAL A 327 -12.78 -10.86 7.10
C VAL A 327 -13.33 -10.96 5.68
N LEU A 328 -12.50 -10.64 4.67
CA LEU A 328 -12.88 -10.63 3.26
C LEU A 328 -13.38 -12.01 2.81
N MET A 329 -12.62 -13.06 3.13
CA MET A 329 -12.92 -14.44 2.75
C MET A 329 -14.16 -14.95 3.46
N THR A 330 -14.29 -14.71 4.77
CA THR A 330 -15.48 -15.11 5.54
C THR A 330 -16.75 -14.49 4.96
N LEU A 331 -16.71 -13.19 4.67
CA LEU A 331 -17.84 -12.46 4.09
C LEU A 331 -18.21 -13.01 2.70
N SER A 332 -17.20 -13.30 1.87
CA SER A 332 -17.37 -13.86 0.53
C SER A 332 -17.98 -15.26 0.58
N PHE A 333 -17.43 -16.16 1.40
CA PHE A 333 -17.90 -17.55 1.53
C PHE A 333 -19.30 -17.61 2.13
N MET A 334 -19.58 -16.78 3.13
CA MET A 334 -20.90 -16.66 3.74
C MET A 334 -21.95 -16.21 2.72
N GLY A 335 -21.64 -15.18 1.93
CA GLY A 335 -22.51 -14.68 0.86
C GLY A 335 -22.73 -15.74 -0.23
N ALA A 336 -21.65 -16.29 -0.76
CA ALA A 336 -21.66 -17.28 -1.84
C ALA A 336 -22.53 -18.50 -1.52
N GLU A 337 -22.30 -19.14 -0.38
CA GLU A 337 -23.04 -20.35 0.01
C GLU A 337 -24.49 -20.03 0.37
N SER A 338 -24.75 -18.93 1.09
CA SER A 338 -26.12 -18.59 1.52
C SER A 338 -27.00 -18.19 0.32
N LEU A 339 -26.45 -17.43 -0.63
CA LEU A 339 -27.13 -17.10 -1.89
C LEU A 339 -27.37 -18.36 -2.73
N SER A 340 -26.33 -19.20 -2.92
CA SER A 340 -26.42 -20.44 -3.71
C SER A 340 -27.48 -21.39 -3.14
N ARG A 341 -27.50 -21.57 -1.82
CA ARG A 341 -28.47 -22.43 -1.14
C ARG A 341 -29.91 -22.03 -1.43
N LYS A 342 -30.19 -20.74 -1.35
CA LYS A 342 -31.53 -20.21 -1.60
C LYS A 342 -31.89 -20.21 -3.10
N ALA A 343 -30.92 -19.97 -3.97
CA ALA A 343 -31.13 -19.84 -5.40
C ALA A 343 -31.30 -21.18 -6.13
N PHE A 344 -30.52 -22.20 -5.73
CA PHE A 344 -30.38 -23.47 -6.44
C PHE A 344 -30.65 -24.68 -5.52
N PRO A 345 -31.92 -25.12 -5.40
CA PRO A 345 -32.31 -26.19 -4.48
C PRO A 345 -31.70 -27.58 -4.80
N HIS A 346 -31.24 -27.78 -6.04
CA HIS A 346 -30.68 -29.05 -6.53
C HIS A 346 -29.16 -29.14 -6.38
N HIS A 347 -28.48 -28.07 -5.95
CA HIS A 347 -27.06 -28.12 -5.62
C HIS A 347 -26.86 -28.81 -4.27
N LEU A 348 -25.67 -29.40 -4.07
CA LEU A 348 -25.27 -29.95 -2.77
C LEU A 348 -24.90 -28.80 -1.82
N GLN A 349 -25.23 -28.95 -0.53
CA GLN A 349 -24.84 -28.00 0.52
C GLN A 349 -23.32 -28.03 0.71
N LEU A 350 -22.63 -26.92 0.41
CA LEU A 350 -21.16 -26.86 0.38
C LEU A 350 -20.52 -27.42 1.66
N TRP A 351 -21.03 -27.01 2.82
CA TRP A 351 -20.50 -27.41 4.13
C TRP A 351 -20.73 -28.88 4.51
N ARG A 352 -21.52 -29.64 3.75
CA ARG A 352 -21.77 -31.07 3.98
C ARG A 352 -21.07 -31.99 2.99
N ILE A 353 -20.52 -31.44 1.89
CA ILE A 353 -19.98 -32.21 0.77
C ILE A 353 -18.88 -33.20 1.20
N TRP A 354 -18.07 -32.84 2.20
CA TRP A 354 -16.97 -33.67 2.69
C TRP A 354 -17.31 -34.53 3.92
N SER A 355 -18.57 -34.58 4.35
CA SER A 355 -18.99 -35.59 5.34
C SER A 355 -18.83 -37.00 4.76
N PRO A 356 -18.42 -38.03 5.54
CA PRO A 356 -18.12 -39.36 4.98
C PRO A 356 -19.27 -39.96 4.14
N GLU A 357 -20.51 -39.78 4.59
CA GLU A 357 -21.71 -40.23 3.87
C GLU A 357 -21.89 -39.49 2.53
N VAL A 358 -21.75 -38.16 2.49
CA VAL A 358 -21.96 -37.40 1.24
C VAL A 358 -20.77 -37.55 0.30
N ALA A 359 -19.55 -37.57 0.82
CA ALA A 359 -18.31 -37.68 0.04
C ALA A 359 -18.17 -39.04 -0.67
N SER A 360 -18.67 -40.11 -0.06
CA SER A 360 -18.76 -41.45 -0.68
C SER A 360 -19.95 -41.60 -1.63
N SER A 361 -20.64 -40.51 -1.97
CA SER A 361 -21.69 -40.54 -2.98
C SER A 361 -21.14 -40.43 -4.40
N THR A 362 -21.75 -41.16 -5.34
CA THR A 362 -21.47 -41.07 -6.78
C THR A 362 -21.61 -39.64 -7.32
N ALA A 363 -22.43 -38.81 -6.68
CA ALA A 363 -22.65 -37.41 -7.03
C ALA A 363 -21.42 -36.53 -6.72
N VAL A 364 -20.75 -36.74 -5.58
CA VAL A 364 -19.52 -36.03 -5.22
C VAL A 364 -18.35 -36.59 -6.03
N VAL A 365 -18.23 -37.92 -6.16
CA VAL A 365 -17.19 -38.55 -6.99
C VAL A 365 -17.19 -37.99 -8.40
N GLY A 366 -18.35 -37.96 -9.08
CA GLY A 366 -18.44 -37.40 -10.42
C GLY A 366 -18.06 -35.92 -10.49
N ARG A 367 -18.41 -35.11 -9.49
CA ARG A 367 -18.05 -33.68 -9.48
C ARG A 367 -16.56 -33.46 -9.27
N THR A 368 -15.93 -34.18 -8.33
CA THR A 368 -14.49 -34.09 -8.08
C THR A 368 -13.71 -34.60 -9.29
N ILE A 369 -14.00 -35.81 -9.78
CA ILE A 369 -13.32 -36.37 -10.96
C ILE A 369 -13.57 -35.50 -12.20
N GLY A 370 -14.78 -34.98 -12.37
CA GLY A 370 -15.10 -34.04 -13.44
C GLY A 370 -14.23 -32.78 -13.41
N GLY A 371 -13.97 -32.22 -12.22
CA GLY A 371 -13.03 -31.10 -12.05
C GLY A 371 -11.62 -31.43 -12.56
N TYR A 372 -11.06 -32.59 -12.17
CA TYR A 372 -9.76 -33.04 -12.69
C TYR A 372 -9.77 -33.32 -14.19
N LEU A 373 -10.84 -33.91 -14.75
CA LEU A 373 -10.90 -34.18 -16.18
C LEU A 373 -11.01 -32.90 -17.02
N LEU A 374 -11.65 -31.84 -16.49
CA LEU A 374 -11.68 -30.53 -17.16
C LEU A 374 -10.28 -29.89 -17.26
N LEU A 375 -9.34 -30.24 -16.37
CA LEU A 375 -7.98 -29.70 -16.39
C LEU A 375 -7.32 -29.85 -17.75
N GLY A 376 -7.36 -31.05 -18.34
CA GLY A 376 -6.75 -31.31 -19.63
C GLY A 376 -7.31 -30.44 -20.76
N LEU A 377 -8.60 -30.14 -20.71
CA LEU A 377 -9.24 -29.24 -21.68
C LEU A 377 -8.84 -27.77 -21.44
N MET A 378 -8.75 -27.34 -20.18
CA MET A 378 -8.33 -25.98 -19.83
C MET A 378 -6.88 -25.71 -20.20
N LEU A 379 -5.98 -26.67 -19.92
CA LEU A 379 -4.59 -26.60 -20.35
C LEU A 379 -4.46 -26.59 -21.87
N ALA A 380 -5.29 -27.35 -22.59
CA ALA A 380 -5.29 -27.34 -24.05
C ALA A 380 -5.80 -26.01 -24.60
N PHE A 381 -6.83 -25.44 -23.97
CA PHE A 381 -7.37 -24.13 -24.33
C PHE A 381 -6.31 -23.04 -24.17
N VAL A 382 -5.67 -22.92 -23.00
CA VAL A 382 -4.70 -21.84 -22.78
C VAL A 382 -3.50 -21.96 -23.72
N VAL A 383 -2.97 -23.18 -23.92
CA VAL A 383 -1.90 -23.42 -24.90
C VAL A 383 -2.36 -23.10 -26.32
N GLY A 384 -3.56 -23.52 -26.70
CA GLY A 384 -4.12 -23.22 -28.03
C GLY A 384 -4.31 -21.72 -28.25
N PHE A 385 -4.82 -21.01 -27.24
CA PHE A 385 -5.04 -19.57 -27.27
C PHE A 385 -3.74 -18.81 -27.52
N TYR A 386 -2.71 -19.06 -26.70
CA TYR A 386 -1.41 -18.42 -26.87
C TYR A 386 -0.71 -18.84 -28.17
N PHE A 387 -0.81 -20.11 -28.57
CA PHE A 387 -0.26 -20.59 -29.84
C PHE A 387 -0.87 -19.88 -31.06
N ILE A 388 -2.19 -19.68 -31.04
CA ILE A 388 -2.93 -19.02 -32.12
C ILE A 388 -2.63 -17.52 -32.12
N ASN A 389 -2.75 -16.84 -30.98
CA ASN A 389 -2.69 -15.38 -30.93
C ASN A 389 -1.28 -14.84 -31.15
N SER A 390 -0.25 -15.52 -30.62
CA SER A 390 1.15 -15.12 -30.86
C SER A 390 1.55 -15.24 -32.34
N ARG A 391 0.93 -16.14 -33.11
CA ARG A 391 1.29 -16.42 -34.51
C ARG A 391 0.40 -15.76 -35.53
N LEU A 392 -0.91 -15.73 -35.28
CA LEU A 392 -1.89 -15.23 -36.24
C LEU A 392 -2.24 -13.76 -36.02
N LEU A 393 -2.25 -13.31 -34.76
CA LEU A 393 -2.69 -11.95 -34.40
C LEU A 393 -1.53 -11.04 -33.97
N GLY A 394 -0.31 -11.58 -33.81
CA GLY A 394 0.86 -10.83 -33.37
C GLY A 394 0.74 -10.31 -31.93
N TRP A 395 -0.08 -10.94 -31.08
CA TRP A 395 -0.22 -10.54 -29.70
C TRP A 395 1.06 -10.80 -28.92
N TRP A 396 1.47 -9.84 -28.10
CA TRP A 396 2.64 -9.96 -27.24
C TRP A 396 2.23 -10.29 -25.80
N SER A 397 3.02 -11.14 -25.18
CA SER A 397 3.04 -11.38 -23.74
C SER A 397 4.50 -11.60 -23.39
N PRO A 398 5.00 -11.10 -22.25
CA PRO A 398 6.39 -11.27 -21.87
C PRO A 398 6.81 -12.73 -21.95
N SER A 399 8.08 -12.99 -22.28
CA SER A 399 8.59 -14.34 -22.10
C SER A 399 8.64 -14.66 -20.62
N GLU A 400 7.59 -15.28 -20.11
CA GLU A 400 7.69 -15.84 -18.78
C GLU A 400 8.81 -16.88 -18.84
N ALA A 401 9.88 -16.62 -18.09
CA ALA A 401 10.58 -17.71 -17.45
C ALA A 401 9.49 -18.67 -16.95
N LEU A 402 9.68 -19.97 -17.08
CA LEU A 402 8.77 -20.98 -16.49
C LEU A 402 8.51 -20.77 -14.98
N PHE A 403 9.11 -19.73 -14.37
CA PHE A 403 9.38 -19.49 -12.98
C PHE A 403 9.31 -18.00 -12.59
N ASN A 404 8.74 -17.76 -11.40
CA ASN A 404 9.25 -16.71 -10.53
C ASN A 404 10.59 -17.23 -9.95
N PRO A 405 11.72 -16.59 -10.25
CA PRO A 405 13.06 -16.98 -9.78
C PRO A 405 13.15 -17.29 -8.28
N ASP A 406 12.43 -16.53 -7.47
CA ASP A 406 12.52 -16.56 -6.03
C ASP A 406 11.73 -17.70 -5.38
N VAL A 407 10.96 -18.49 -6.15
CA VAL A 407 10.25 -19.67 -5.64
C VAL A 407 11.22 -20.71 -5.05
N LEU A 408 12.48 -20.71 -5.47
CA LEU A 408 13.55 -21.57 -4.93
C LEU A 408 14.34 -20.92 -3.79
N ALA A 409 14.07 -19.64 -3.50
CA ALA A 409 14.80 -18.85 -2.52
C ALA A 409 14.05 -18.70 -1.17
N VAL A 410 12.95 -19.45 -0.97
CA VAL A 410 12.12 -19.50 0.25
C VAL A 410 12.30 -20.79 1.06
N TYR A 411 11.73 -20.88 2.27
CA TYR A 411 11.90 -22.07 3.14
C TYR A 411 11.22 -23.33 2.60
N SER A 412 9.97 -23.21 2.14
CA SER A 412 9.11 -24.30 1.65
C SER A 412 8.51 -23.92 0.30
N PRO A 413 9.24 -24.12 -0.82
CA PRO A 413 8.80 -23.75 -2.16
C PRO A 413 7.38 -24.23 -2.54
N TRP A 414 6.98 -25.42 -2.10
CA TRP A 414 5.64 -25.98 -2.40
C TRP A 414 4.47 -25.20 -1.78
N LEU A 415 4.69 -24.52 -0.65
CA LEU A 415 3.61 -23.91 0.14
C LEU A 415 2.93 -22.77 -0.62
N SER A 416 3.71 -21.91 -1.27
CA SER A 416 3.19 -20.74 -1.98
C SER A 416 2.31 -21.14 -3.16
N SER A 417 2.70 -22.18 -3.92
CA SER A 417 1.89 -22.72 -5.00
C SER A 417 0.54 -23.24 -4.51
N ILE A 418 0.49 -23.92 -3.36
CA ILE A 418 -0.76 -24.45 -2.80
C ILE A 418 -1.63 -23.34 -2.19
N ALA A 419 -1.03 -22.44 -1.42
CA ALA A 419 -1.77 -21.38 -0.73
C ALA A 419 -2.46 -20.43 -1.73
N ILE A 420 -1.71 -19.93 -2.72
CA ILE A 420 -2.22 -19.00 -3.74
C ILE A 420 -3.31 -19.69 -4.58
N SER A 421 -3.05 -20.90 -5.06
CA SER A 421 -4.03 -21.67 -5.86
C SER A 421 -5.32 -21.98 -5.08
N LEU A 422 -5.21 -22.27 -3.78
CA LEU A 422 -6.39 -22.53 -2.95
C LEU A 422 -7.19 -21.24 -2.72
N GLN A 423 -6.51 -20.12 -2.49
CA GLN A 423 -7.17 -18.82 -2.40
C GLN A 423 -7.91 -18.53 -3.71
N ALA A 424 -7.22 -18.54 -4.85
CA ALA A 424 -7.83 -18.26 -6.16
C ALA A 424 -8.99 -19.23 -6.43
N GLY A 425 -8.73 -20.54 -6.41
CA GLY A 425 -9.71 -21.56 -6.73
C GLY A 425 -10.93 -21.61 -5.79
N PHE A 426 -10.78 -21.28 -4.51
CA PHE A 426 -11.91 -21.29 -3.57
C PHE A 426 -12.61 -19.93 -3.49
N TRP A 427 -11.86 -18.84 -3.36
CA TRP A 427 -12.42 -17.51 -3.17
C TRP A 427 -12.95 -16.88 -4.44
N GLU A 428 -12.21 -16.96 -5.54
CA GLU A 428 -12.66 -16.35 -6.78
C GLU A 428 -13.91 -17.05 -7.30
N GLU A 429 -14.02 -18.37 -7.16
CA GLU A 429 -15.24 -19.08 -7.56
C GLU A 429 -16.44 -18.75 -6.67
N CYS A 430 -16.22 -18.52 -5.36
CA CYS A 430 -17.25 -17.99 -4.47
C CYS A 430 -17.69 -16.57 -4.90
N LEU A 431 -16.74 -15.68 -5.16
CA LEU A 431 -17.00 -14.26 -5.40
C LEU A 431 -17.49 -13.96 -6.83
N PHE A 432 -16.90 -14.58 -7.85
CA PHE A 432 -17.19 -14.31 -9.26
C PHE A 432 -18.21 -15.27 -9.88
N ARG A 433 -18.44 -16.48 -9.32
CA ARG A 433 -19.52 -17.36 -9.82
C ARG A 433 -20.72 -17.33 -8.89
N ALA A 434 -20.55 -17.79 -7.66
CA ALA A 434 -21.68 -18.03 -6.78
C ALA A 434 -22.43 -16.75 -6.43
N VAL A 435 -21.74 -15.70 -6.00
CA VAL A 435 -22.37 -14.43 -5.60
C VAL A 435 -23.19 -13.79 -6.73
N PRO A 436 -22.63 -13.48 -7.93
CA PRO A 436 -23.40 -12.81 -8.97
C PRO A 436 -24.49 -13.71 -9.57
N LEU A 437 -24.22 -14.99 -9.84
CA LEU A 437 -25.20 -15.86 -10.51
C LEU A 437 -26.36 -16.26 -9.58
N ALA A 438 -26.08 -16.59 -8.33
CA ALA A 438 -27.14 -16.88 -7.35
C ALA A 438 -27.91 -15.61 -6.98
N GLY A 439 -27.21 -14.49 -6.81
CA GLY A 439 -27.83 -13.17 -6.60
C GLY A 439 -28.81 -12.83 -7.73
N ALA A 440 -28.36 -12.93 -8.98
CA ALA A 440 -29.19 -12.69 -10.15
C ALA A 440 -30.38 -13.64 -10.26
N ALA A 441 -30.19 -14.93 -9.95
CA ALA A 441 -31.28 -15.90 -9.93
C ALA A 441 -32.37 -15.56 -8.89
N LEU A 442 -31.98 -15.00 -7.72
CA LEU A 442 -32.91 -14.55 -6.69
C LEU A 442 -33.58 -13.23 -7.06
N LEU A 443 -32.85 -12.27 -7.61
CA LEU A 443 -33.38 -11.01 -8.10
C LEU A 443 -34.42 -11.25 -9.21
N GLY A 444 -34.10 -12.08 -10.20
CA GLY A 444 -35.04 -12.43 -11.26
C GLY A 444 -36.19 -13.33 -10.82
N LYS A 445 -36.08 -14.02 -9.67
CA LYS A 445 -37.25 -14.65 -9.02
C LYS A 445 -38.18 -13.60 -8.40
N HIS A 446 -37.63 -12.50 -7.89
CA HIS A 446 -38.39 -11.43 -7.23
C HIS A 446 -39.01 -10.45 -8.23
N PHE A 447 -38.23 -9.99 -9.21
CA PHE A 447 -38.64 -8.99 -10.21
C PHE A 447 -39.15 -9.59 -11.53
N GLY A 448 -39.11 -10.91 -11.69
CA GLY A 448 -39.50 -11.61 -12.92
C GLY A 448 -38.33 -11.84 -13.89
N HIS A 449 -38.57 -12.66 -14.92
CA HIS A 449 -37.61 -13.02 -15.96
C HIS A 449 -36.27 -13.58 -15.45
N ARG A 450 -36.31 -14.54 -14.50
CA ARG A 450 -35.14 -15.20 -13.91
C ARG A 450 -34.01 -15.53 -14.89
N TRP A 451 -34.33 -16.02 -16.09
CA TRP A 451 -33.33 -16.39 -17.08
C TRP A 451 -32.54 -15.19 -17.61
N LEU A 452 -33.20 -14.03 -17.85
CA LEU A 452 -32.54 -12.81 -18.33
C LEU A 452 -31.52 -12.31 -17.33
N TRP A 453 -31.89 -12.31 -16.04
CA TRP A 453 -30.98 -11.93 -14.96
C TRP A 453 -29.75 -12.85 -14.89
N ILE A 454 -29.95 -14.16 -14.99
CA ILE A 454 -28.84 -15.13 -14.99
C ILE A 454 -27.95 -14.91 -16.21
N VAL A 455 -28.50 -14.69 -17.40
CA VAL A 455 -27.72 -14.43 -18.62
C VAL A 455 -26.93 -13.13 -18.50
N ALA A 456 -27.54 -12.04 -18.02
CA ALA A 456 -26.85 -10.78 -17.80
C ALA A 456 -25.70 -10.92 -16.79
N ALA A 457 -25.94 -11.60 -15.67
CA ALA A 457 -24.91 -11.86 -14.68
C ALA A 457 -23.81 -12.80 -15.19
N PHE A 458 -24.14 -13.78 -16.04
CA PHE A 458 -23.20 -14.69 -16.68
C PHE A 458 -22.22 -13.95 -17.61
N ILE A 459 -22.72 -12.98 -18.38
CA ILE A 459 -21.89 -12.13 -19.24
C ILE A 459 -21.05 -11.19 -18.38
N LEU A 460 -21.68 -10.49 -17.43
CA LEU A 460 -21.00 -9.51 -16.58
C LEU A 460 -19.85 -10.16 -15.81
N GLN A 461 -20.09 -11.31 -15.17
CA GLN A 461 -19.07 -11.99 -14.39
C GLN A 461 -17.90 -12.49 -15.26
N ALA A 462 -18.15 -12.85 -16.51
CA ALA A 462 -17.09 -13.26 -17.44
C ALA A 462 -16.19 -12.09 -17.80
N ILE A 463 -16.80 -10.95 -18.13
CA ILE A 463 -16.07 -9.72 -18.44
C ILE A 463 -15.29 -9.24 -17.23
N VAL A 464 -15.92 -9.15 -16.05
CA VAL A 464 -15.28 -8.61 -14.85
C VAL A 464 -14.13 -9.52 -14.39
N PHE A 465 -14.29 -10.85 -14.44
CA PHE A 465 -13.23 -11.78 -14.09
C PHE A 465 -12.02 -11.64 -15.02
N GLY A 466 -12.24 -11.61 -16.35
CA GLY A 466 -11.16 -11.46 -17.30
C GLY A 466 -10.50 -10.08 -17.26
N ALA A 467 -11.30 -9.03 -17.12
CA ALA A 467 -10.80 -7.66 -17.02
C ALA A 467 -10.02 -7.44 -15.73
N GLY A 468 -10.37 -8.10 -14.61
CA GLY A 468 -9.63 -8.04 -13.35
C GLY A 468 -8.17 -8.50 -13.45
N HIS A 469 -7.85 -9.28 -14.47
CA HIS A 469 -6.50 -9.77 -14.78
C HIS A 469 -5.86 -9.03 -15.96
N ALA A 470 -6.47 -7.96 -16.47
CA ALA A 470 -5.89 -7.18 -17.56
C ALA A 470 -4.58 -6.47 -17.16
N ASN A 471 -4.31 -6.32 -15.85
CA ASN A 471 -3.10 -5.73 -15.29
C ASN A 471 -1.86 -6.64 -15.42
N TYR A 472 -1.94 -7.85 -15.97
CA TYR A 472 -0.72 -8.55 -16.39
C TYR A 472 -0.18 -7.93 -17.69
N PRO A 473 1.15 -7.85 -17.89
CA PRO A 473 1.71 -7.37 -19.15
C PRO A 473 1.29 -8.26 -20.33
N ALA A 474 0.59 -7.66 -21.29
CA ALA A 474 0.19 -8.28 -22.55
C ALA A 474 -0.29 -7.19 -23.52
N GLN A 475 -0.11 -7.42 -24.83
CA GLN A 475 -0.64 -6.60 -25.91
C GLN A 475 -1.45 -7.42 -26.91
N PRO A 476 -2.63 -6.94 -27.35
CA PRO A 476 -3.28 -5.68 -26.95
C PRO A 476 -3.72 -5.68 -25.48
N ALA A 477 -4.02 -4.51 -24.92
CA ALA A 477 -4.32 -4.35 -23.49
C ALA A 477 -5.46 -5.25 -22.95
N TYR A 478 -6.39 -5.67 -23.82
CA TYR A 478 -7.52 -6.54 -23.49
C TYR A 478 -7.23 -8.04 -23.69
N ALA A 479 -5.99 -8.44 -24.01
CA ALA A 479 -5.64 -9.84 -24.33
C ALA A 479 -6.08 -10.82 -23.23
N ARG A 480 -5.74 -10.52 -21.96
CA ARG A 480 -6.14 -11.33 -20.79
C ARG A 480 -7.65 -11.37 -20.56
N LEU A 481 -8.36 -10.27 -20.87
CA LEU A 481 -9.81 -10.24 -20.81
C LEU A 481 -10.39 -11.28 -21.78
N ILE A 482 -9.96 -11.28 -23.05
CA ILE A 482 -10.45 -12.21 -24.07
C ILE A 482 -10.08 -13.65 -23.75
N GLU A 483 -8.85 -13.88 -23.26
CA GLU A 483 -8.39 -15.19 -22.82
C GLU A 483 -9.32 -15.80 -21.77
N LEU A 484 -9.65 -15.02 -20.74
CA LEU A 484 -10.38 -15.50 -19.57
C LEU A 484 -11.90 -15.51 -19.75
N LEU A 485 -12.45 -14.95 -20.84
CA LEU A 485 -13.88 -15.06 -21.15
C LEU A 485 -14.32 -16.52 -21.26
N VAL A 486 -13.57 -17.36 -21.99
CA VAL A 486 -13.93 -18.77 -22.21
C VAL A 486 -13.83 -19.60 -20.92
N PRO A 487 -12.69 -19.58 -20.19
CA PRO A 487 -12.57 -20.15 -18.84
C PRO A 487 -13.71 -19.72 -17.91
N SER A 488 -14.01 -18.42 -17.84
CA SER A 488 -15.05 -17.91 -16.95
C SER A 488 -16.45 -18.38 -17.35
N CYS A 489 -16.75 -18.44 -18.65
CA CYS A 489 -18.00 -19.01 -19.15
C CYS A 489 -18.11 -20.51 -18.82
N LEU A 490 -17.01 -21.27 -18.95
CA LEU A 490 -16.97 -22.67 -18.56
C LEU A 490 -17.25 -22.83 -17.06
N PHE A 491 -16.54 -22.08 -16.22
CA PHE A 491 -16.68 -22.12 -14.76
C PHE A 491 -18.11 -21.76 -14.32
N ALA A 492 -18.68 -20.70 -14.89
CA ALA A 492 -20.07 -20.30 -14.64
C ALA A 492 -21.08 -21.38 -15.07
N SER A 493 -20.87 -22.00 -16.25
CA SER A 493 -21.75 -23.06 -16.75
C SER A 493 -21.71 -24.30 -15.85
N VAL A 494 -20.50 -24.70 -15.43
CA VAL A 494 -20.31 -25.83 -14.52
C VAL A 494 -20.93 -25.53 -13.15
N TYR A 495 -20.75 -24.31 -12.62
CA TYR A 495 -21.39 -23.88 -11.36
C TYR A 495 -22.92 -23.95 -11.45
N LEU A 496 -23.54 -23.40 -12.50
CA LEU A 496 -25.00 -23.37 -12.64
C LEU A 496 -25.61 -24.78 -12.62
N VAL A 497 -24.92 -25.76 -13.20
CA VAL A 497 -25.42 -27.15 -13.31
C VAL A 497 -25.02 -28.01 -12.10
N TYR A 498 -23.80 -27.88 -11.61
CA TYR A 498 -23.20 -28.84 -10.66
C TYR A 498 -22.86 -28.24 -9.29
N GLY A 499 -22.91 -26.92 -9.12
CA GLY A 499 -22.49 -26.21 -7.92
C GLY A 499 -20.98 -25.95 -7.87
N LEU A 500 -20.50 -25.47 -6.72
CA LEU A 500 -19.13 -24.93 -6.55
C LEU A 500 -18.01 -25.99 -6.62
N LEU A 501 -18.20 -27.19 -6.06
CA LEU A 501 -17.14 -28.20 -5.92
C LEU A 501 -16.32 -28.47 -7.21
N PRO A 502 -16.91 -28.82 -8.36
CA PRO A 502 -16.14 -29.15 -9.56
C PRO A 502 -15.32 -27.96 -10.08
N VAL A 503 -15.84 -26.74 -9.91
CA VAL A 503 -15.17 -25.52 -10.38
C VAL A 503 -14.00 -25.15 -9.47
N ILE A 504 -14.22 -25.23 -8.15
CA ILE A 504 -13.15 -25.05 -7.16
C ILE A 504 -12.01 -26.04 -7.40
N VAL A 505 -12.32 -27.32 -7.60
CA VAL A 505 -11.30 -28.36 -7.85
C VAL A 505 -10.55 -28.07 -9.16
N LEU A 506 -11.27 -27.71 -10.23
CA LEU A 506 -10.66 -27.37 -11.51
C LEU A 506 -9.72 -26.17 -11.38
N HIS A 507 -10.19 -25.05 -10.85
CA HIS A 507 -9.42 -23.82 -10.74
C HIS A 507 -8.21 -24.02 -9.80
N TYR A 508 -8.42 -24.63 -8.63
CA TYR A 508 -7.32 -24.97 -7.72
C TYR A 508 -6.22 -25.80 -8.40
N VAL A 509 -6.58 -26.89 -9.08
CA VAL A 509 -5.57 -27.78 -9.69
C VAL A 509 -4.94 -27.13 -10.92
N TYR A 510 -5.69 -26.34 -11.69
CA TYR A 510 -5.16 -25.56 -12.81
C TYR A 510 -4.05 -24.63 -12.35
N ASP A 511 -4.29 -23.85 -11.30
CA ASP A 511 -3.29 -22.94 -10.75
C ASP A 511 -2.13 -23.70 -10.11
N VAL A 512 -2.38 -24.79 -9.39
CA VAL A 512 -1.29 -25.60 -8.82
C VAL A 512 -0.35 -26.09 -9.92
N VAL A 513 -0.87 -26.56 -11.06
CA VAL A 513 -0.05 -27.04 -12.17
C VAL A 513 0.82 -25.92 -12.75
N LEU A 514 0.25 -24.73 -12.97
CA LEU A 514 0.98 -23.61 -13.58
C LEU A 514 1.96 -22.95 -12.60
N ILE A 515 1.55 -22.70 -11.36
CA ILE A 515 2.36 -22.01 -10.35
C ILE A 515 3.46 -22.92 -9.78
N ALA A 516 3.24 -24.24 -9.73
CA ALA A 516 4.27 -25.18 -9.25
C ALA A 516 5.23 -25.67 -10.34
N LEU A 517 5.00 -25.32 -11.62
CA LEU A 517 5.86 -25.68 -12.74
C LEU A 517 7.36 -25.47 -12.50
N PRO A 518 7.82 -24.38 -11.81
CA PRO A 518 9.24 -24.16 -11.50
C PRO A 518 9.87 -25.30 -10.71
N LEU A 519 9.11 -25.91 -9.80
CA LEU A 519 9.57 -26.99 -8.94
C LEU A 519 9.79 -28.27 -9.74
N PHE A 520 9.10 -28.44 -10.88
CA PHE A 520 9.20 -29.62 -11.73
C PHE A 520 10.25 -29.50 -12.83
N VAL A 521 10.67 -28.28 -13.20
CA VAL A 521 11.73 -28.05 -14.20
C VAL A 521 13.13 -27.84 -13.59
N SER A 522 13.21 -27.60 -12.27
CA SER A 522 14.47 -27.47 -11.55
C SER A 522 15.16 -28.82 -11.29
N SER A 523 16.48 -28.89 -11.50
CA SER A 523 17.33 -30.06 -11.23
C SER A 523 18.16 -29.93 -9.95
N THR A 524 17.81 -29.03 -9.03
CA THR A 524 18.55 -28.81 -7.78
C THR A 524 18.39 -29.96 -6.78
N THR A 525 19.43 -30.26 -6.00
CA THR A 525 19.41 -31.28 -4.94
C THR A 525 18.26 -31.07 -3.94
N GLY A 526 17.50 -32.13 -3.62
CA GLY A 526 16.43 -32.10 -2.62
C GLY A 526 15.05 -31.61 -3.13
N ILE A 527 14.93 -31.24 -4.40
CA ILE A 527 13.68 -30.73 -4.99
C ILE A 527 12.51 -31.73 -4.95
N TRP A 528 12.79 -33.03 -4.94
CA TRP A 528 11.81 -34.13 -4.96
C TRP A 528 10.77 -34.04 -3.83
N PHE A 529 11.16 -33.56 -2.64
CA PHE A 529 10.23 -33.38 -1.52
C PHE A 529 9.17 -32.32 -1.84
N ASN A 530 9.58 -31.20 -2.44
CA ASN A 530 8.66 -30.14 -2.86
C ASN A 530 7.70 -30.64 -3.94
N GLN A 531 8.22 -31.35 -4.95
CA GLN A 531 7.41 -31.97 -6.01
C GLN A 531 6.38 -32.95 -5.43
N MET A 532 6.80 -33.80 -4.49
CA MET A 532 5.92 -34.74 -3.80
C MET A 532 4.82 -34.02 -3.00
N MET A 533 5.17 -32.98 -2.24
CA MET A 533 4.18 -32.19 -1.47
C MET A 533 3.14 -31.56 -2.38
N VAL A 534 3.57 -30.98 -3.51
CA VAL A 534 2.64 -30.42 -4.52
C VAL A 534 1.67 -31.49 -5.01
N ILE A 535 2.17 -32.66 -5.42
CA ILE A 535 1.32 -33.76 -5.91
C ILE A 535 0.34 -34.21 -4.83
N LEU A 536 0.82 -34.44 -3.61
CA LEU A 536 -0.02 -34.92 -2.51
C LEU A 536 -1.14 -33.93 -2.17
N LEU A 537 -0.84 -32.63 -2.14
CA LEU A 537 -1.79 -31.58 -1.81
C LEU A 537 -2.74 -31.25 -2.99
N ALA A 538 -2.27 -31.36 -4.23
CA ALA A 538 -3.11 -31.28 -5.42
C ALA A 538 -4.17 -32.39 -5.44
N LEU A 539 -3.88 -33.56 -4.86
CA LEU A 539 -4.77 -34.73 -4.81
C LEU A 539 -5.66 -34.81 -3.56
N VAL A 540 -5.64 -33.81 -2.65
CA VAL A 540 -6.47 -33.78 -1.43
C VAL A 540 -7.96 -34.06 -1.69
N PRO A 541 -8.61 -33.46 -2.71
CA PRO A 541 -9.99 -33.81 -3.04
C PRO A 541 -10.21 -35.31 -3.32
N ILE A 542 -9.25 -36.00 -3.93
CA ILE A 542 -9.29 -37.45 -4.18
C ILE A 542 -9.06 -38.25 -2.90
N TRP A 543 -8.10 -37.83 -2.05
CA TRP A 543 -7.86 -38.48 -0.77
C TRP A 543 -9.09 -38.49 0.13
N ILE A 544 -9.87 -37.39 0.12
CA ILE A 544 -11.15 -37.30 0.84
C ILE A 544 -12.14 -38.35 0.34
N LEU A 545 -12.25 -38.56 -0.98
CA LEU A 545 -13.13 -39.59 -1.56
C LEU A 545 -12.70 -41.01 -1.17
N ILE A 546 -11.40 -41.30 -1.23
CA ILE A 546 -10.84 -42.61 -0.88
C ILE A 546 -11.10 -42.90 0.61
N TYR A 547 -10.82 -41.92 1.48
CA TYR A 547 -11.10 -42.02 2.91
C TYR A 547 -12.59 -42.26 3.18
N ALA A 548 -13.48 -41.49 2.55
CA ALA A 548 -14.92 -41.65 2.71
C ALA A 548 -15.39 -43.03 2.22
N ARG A 549 -14.86 -43.52 1.09
CA ARG A 549 -15.16 -44.85 0.54
C ARG A 549 -14.70 -45.97 1.45
N PHE A 550 -13.55 -45.82 2.10
CA PHE A 550 -13.05 -46.76 3.09
C PHE A 550 -13.96 -46.79 4.32
N ARG A 551 -14.36 -45.62 4.83
CA ARG A 551 -15.24 -45.50 6.00
C ARG A 551 -16.65 -46.03 5.77
N MET A 552 -17.21 -45.83 4.58
CA MET A 552 -18.61 -46.19 4.26
C MET A 552 -18.76 -47.57 3.59
N GLY A 553 -17.67 -48.20 3.14
CA GLY A 553 -17.68 -49.56 2.61
C GLY A 553 -18.29 -49.73 1.21
N SER A 554 -19.00 -48.74 0.66
CA SER A 554 -19.58 -48.76 -0.69
C SER A 554 -19.75 -47.36 -1.29
N TRP A 555 -20.02 -47.29 -2.60
CA TRP A 555 -20.46 -46.07 -3.28
C TRP A 555 -22.00 -46.07 -3.34
N HIS A 556 -22.63 -44.92 -3.07
CA HIS A 556 -24.09 -44.82 -3.07
C HIS A 556 -24.61 -43.51 -3.68
N PRO A 557 -25.92 -43.36 -3.92
CA PRO A 557 -26.51 -42.06 -4.27
C PRO A 557 -26.34 -41.05 -3.12
N ALA A 558 -26.29 -39.75 -3.45
CA ALA A 558 -26.23 -38.71 -2.43
C ALA A 558 -27.54 -38.69 -1.63
N PRO A 559 -27.50 -38.69 -0.28
CA PRO A 559 -28.70 -38.59 0.55
C PRO A 559 -29.47 -37.29 0.27
N GLU A 560 -30.80 -37.31 0.35
CA GLU A 560 -31.62 -36.10 0.10
C GLU A 560 -31.24 -34.92 1.01
N ILE A 561 -30.86 -35.21 2.26
CA ILE A 561 -30.43 -34.21 3.25
C ILE A 561 -29.15 -33.45 2.85
N SER A 562 -28.42 -33.92 1.82
CA SER A 562 -27.22 -33.27 1.30
C SER A 562 -27.52 -32.15 0.29
N PHE A 563 -28.73 -32.08 -0.25
CA PHE A 563 -29.14 -31.06 -1.20
C PHE A 563 -29.66 -29.80 -0.51
N ASN A 564 -29.54 -28.65 -1.19
CA ASN A 564 -30.00 -27.37 -0.67
C ASN A 564 -31.52 -27.34 -0.40
N ARG A 565 -32.32 -28.07 -1.18
CA ARG A 565 -33.77 -28.21 -0.98
C ARG A 565 -34.17 -28.83 0.36
N ALA A 566 -33.30 -29.64 0.94
CA ALA A 566 -33.54 -30.28 2.24
C ALA A 566 -33.16 -29.37 3.42
N TRP A 567 -32.55 -28.22 3.13
CA TRP A 567 -32.27 -27.21 4.13
C TRP A 567 -33.41 -26.20 4.17
N SER A 568 -34.01 -26.04 5.34
CA SER A 568 -34.91 -24.93 5.65
C SER A 568 -34.27 -24.08 6.73
N PRO A 569 -34.47 -22.75 6.72
CA PRO A 569 -34.16 -21.97 7.90
C PRO A 569 -34.94 -22.60 9.04
N THR A 570 -34.28 -22.87 10.17
CA THR A 570 -35.00 -23.23 11.38
C THR A 570 -36.07 -22.16 11.54
N PRO A 571 -37.38 -22.51 11.64
CA PRO A 571 -38.38 -21.51 11.96
C PRO A 571 -37.82 -20.72 13.13
N ALA A 572 -38.02 -19.41 13.11
CA ALA A 572 -37.96 -18.68 14.35
C ALA A 572 -39.12 -19.20 15.24
N ALA A 573 -39.02 -20.44 15.72
CA ALA A 573 -39.77 -20.92 16.85
C ALA A 573 -39.49 -19.88 17.92
N ALA A 574 -40.53 -19.16 18.33
CA ALA A 574 -40.68 -18.80 19.73
C ALA A 574 -39.35 -18.41 20.43
N GLN A 575 -38.70 -17.37 19.91
CA GLN A 575 -38.25 -16.28 20.77
C GLN A 575 -39.25 -15.11 20.62
N GLY A 576 -40.54 -15.36 20.37
CA GLY A 576 -41.50 -15.30 21.48
C GLY A 576 -41.16 -16.21 22.65
N ASN A 577 -40.75 -15.63 23.78
CA ASN A 577 -40.71 -16.29 25.09
C ASN A 577 -39.64 -17.38 25.31
N LEU A 578 -38.40 -17.20 24.83
CA LEU A 578 -37.38 -17.18 25.90
C LEU A 578 -37.80 -15.97 26.68
N SER A 579 -38.25 -16.17 27.92
CA SER A 579 -38.71 -15.08 28.77
C SER A 579 -37.94 -13.84 28.36
N GLU A 580 -38.65 -12.76 28.12
CA GLU A 580 -38.23 -11.56 28.79
C GLU A 580 -38.02 -11.98 30.26
N THR A 581 -36.88 -12.59 30.59
CA THR A 581 -35.96 -11.90 31.43
C THR A 581 -35.76 -10.60 30.65
N THR A 582 -36.65 -9.64 30.92
CA THR A 582 -36.36 -8.58 31.87
C THR A 582 -35.09 -8.84 32.70
N THR A 583 -33.98 -9.17 32.03
CA THR A 583 -32.68 -8.63 32.31
C THR A 583 -32.60 -7.51 31.31
N ASP A 584 -33.36 -6.46 31.63
CA ASP A 584 -33.21 -5.09 31.19
C ASP A 584 -32.39 -4.92 29.91
N SER A 585 -33.10 -4.88 28.77
CA SER A 585 -32.63 -4.12 27.61
C SER A 585 -32.46 -2.61 27.92
N ASN A 586 -32.68 -2.22 29.18
CA ASN A 586 -32.34 -0.98 29.85
C ASN A 586 -31.19 -1.17 30.87
N HIS A 587 -30.13 -1.94 30.59
CA HIS A 587 -28.97 -1.97 31.51
C HIS A 587 -28.33 -0.57 31.73
N LEU A 588 -28.54 0.40 30.83
CA LEU A 588 -28.20 1.82 31.04
C LEU A 588 -29.32 2.66 31.69
N ALA A 589 -30.51 2.10 31.86
CA ALA A 589 -31.74 2.83 32.20
C ALA A 589 -32.45 2.36 33.48
N ASP A 590 -31.91 1.39 34.23
CA ASP A 590 -32.49 0.97 35.52
C ASP A 590 -31.60 1.26 36.75
N GLN A 591 -30.64 2.18 36.61
CA GLN A 591 -30.00 2.80 37.76
C GLN A 591 -30.22 4.31 37.72
N THR A 592 -31.05 4.79 38.64
CA THR A 592 -31.15 6.19 39.09
C THR A 592 -29.85 6.66 39.76
N ASN A 593 -28.70 6.41 39.15
CA ASN A 593 -27.41 6.88 39.61
C ASN A 593 -27.15 8.24 38.97
N GLU A 594 -27.61 9.29 39.65
CA GLU A 594 -27.22 10.65 39.30
C GLU A 594 -25.71 10.84 39.50
N ILE A 595 -25.07 11.66 38.65
CA ILE A 595 -23.72 12.16 38.93
C ILE A 595 -23.76 12.86 40.28
N LYS A 596 -23.01 12.35 41.28
CA LYS A 596 -22.95 12.92 42.63
C LYS A 596 -22.62 14.41 42.57
N THR A 597 -23.29 15.24 43.37
CA THR A 597 -23.10 16.70 43.38
C THR A 597 -21.62 17.11 43.56
N GLY A 598 -20.88 16.40 44.43
CA GLY A 598 -19.43 16.62 44.60
C GLY A 598 -18.62 16.32 43.34
N SER A 599 -18.99 15.29 42.56
CA SER A 599 -18.37 14.99 41.28
C SER A 599 -18.67 16.04 40.23
N ARG A 600 -19.86 16.67 40.24
CA ARG A 600 -20.20 17.77 39.31
C ARG A 600 -19.30 18.97 39.55
N TRP A 601 -19.14 19.41 40.80
CA TRP A 601 -18.24 20.52 41.14
C TRP A 601 -16.77 20.19 40.85
N LEU A 602 -16.34 18.96 41.11
CA LEU A 602 -15.00 18.50 40.73
C LEU A 602 -14.76 18.60 39.22
N ILE A 603 -15.69 18.14 38.39
CA ILE A 603 -15.58 18.20 36.92
C ILE A 603 -15.48 19.65 36.44
N LEU A 604 -16.33 20.54 36.97
CA LEU A 604 -16.29 21.96 36.63
C LEU A 604 -14.94 22.60 37.03
N GLY A 605 -14.46 22.31 38.25
CA GLY A 605 -13.16 22.79 38.73
C GLY A 605 -12.00 22.29 37.87
N VAL A 606 -11.99 21.00 37.51
CA VAL A 606 -10.97 20.41 36.61
C VAL A 606 -11.06 21.01 35.21
N GLY A 607 -12.26 21.35 34.72
CA GLY A 607 -12.44 22.05 33.45
C GLY A 607 -11.84 23.47 33.44
N VAL A 608 -12.02 24.22 34.53
CA VAL A 608 -11.38 25.56 34.69
C VAL A 608 -9.86 25.42 34.74
N ILE A 609 -9.33 24.44 35.46
CA ILE A 609 -7.89 24.14 35.47
C ILE A 609 -7.43 23.75 34.06
N GLY A 610 -8.20 22.94 33.33
CA GLY A 610 -7.89 22.55 31.95
C GLY A 610 -7.80 23.75 31.01
N LEU A 611 -8.75 24.68 31.09
CA LEU A 611 -8.71 25.93 30.33
C LEU A 611 -7.47 26.77 30.67
N PHE A 612 -7.13 26.88 31.96
CA PHE A 612 -5.93 27.58 32.41
C PHE A 612 -4.65 26.93 31.85
N LEU A 613 -4.52 25.61 31.96
CA LEU A 613 -3.37 24.88 31.42
C LEU A 613 -3.25 25.05 29.90
N TRP A 614 -4.35 24.97 29.16
CA TRP A 614 -4.35 25.19 27.71
C TRP A 614 -3.91 26.62 27.36
N TYR A 615 -4.44 27.64 28.03
CA TYR A 615 -4.11 29.04 27.75
C TYR A 615 -2.65 29.39 28.06
N PHE A 616 -2.10 28.91 29.19
CA PHE A 616 -0.73 29.27 29.61
C PHE A 616 0.36 28.36 29.05
N LEU A 617 0.06 27.09 28.73
CA LEU A 617 1.05 26.13 28.21
C LEU A 617 0.93 25.90 26.70
N GLY A 618 -0.16 26.35 26.07
CA GLY A 618 -0.40 26.24 24.64
C GLY A 618 0.55 27.10 23.79
N GLN A 619 0.74 26.69 22.54
CA GLN A 619 1.58 27.42 21.57
C GLN A 619 0.72 28.42 20.78
N PHE A 620 0.82 29.70 21.13
CA PHE A 620 0.06 30.80 20.48
C PHE A 620 0.94 31.80 19.73
N GLN A 621 2.22 31.49 19.52
CA GLN A 621 3.11 32.23 18.63
C GLN A 621 3.48 31.37 17.44
N ASN A 622 3.36 31.92 16.23
CA ASN A 622 3.76 31.25 15.00
C ASN A 622 5.27 31.48 14.76
N PRO A 623 6.12 30.43 14.82
CA PRO A 623 7.55 30.58 14.62
C PRO A 623 7.97 30.60 13.15
N ILE A 624 7.06 30.30 12.21
CA ILE A 624 7.32 30.20 10.78
C ILE A 624 6.41 31.18 10.02
N PRO A 625 6.89 31.86 8.96
CA PRO A 625 6.05 32.71 8.13
C PRO A 625 4.81 31.96 7.59
N ALA A 626 3.66 32.65 7.63
CA ALA A 626 2.44 32.18 6.99
C ALA A 626 2.52 32.39 5.47
N PHE A 627 1.75 31.63 4.69
CA PHE A 627 1.56 31.95 3.27
C PHE A 627 0.82 33.29 3.14
N GLU A 628 1.39 34.22 2.38
CA GLU A 628 0.76 35.52 2.10
C GLU A 628 -0.12 35.45 0.87
N ILE A 629 0.20 34.54 -0.06
CA ILE A 629 -0.53 34.36 -1.32
C ILE A 629 -1.28 33.03 -1.34
N ASN A 630 -2.43 33.05 -2.03
CA ASN A 630 -3.20 31.82 -2.29
C ASN A 630 -2.70 31.10 -3.55
N GLY A 631 -3.18 29.87 -3.75
CA GLY A 631 -2.73 29.05 -4.87
C GLY A 631 -3.10 29.59 -6.25
N SER A 632 -4.08 30.49 -6.38
CA SER A 632 -4.44 31.10 -7.67
C SER A 632 -3.51 32.26 -8.01
N GLU A 633 -3.13 33.05 -7.00
CA GLU A 633 -2.07 34.06 -7.12
C GLU A 633 -0.71 33.42 -7.41
N ALA A 634 -0.40 32.28 -6.80
CA ALA A 634 0.82 31.53 -7.07
C ALA A 634 0.93 31.11 -8.55
N LEU A 635 -0.17 30.71 -9.19
CA LEU A 635 -0.21 30.39 -10.63
C LEU A 635 0.10 31.62 -11.49
N VAL A 636 -0.47 32.79 -11.13
CA VAL A 636 -0.22 34.06 -11.84
C VAL A 636 1.25 34.45 -11.70
N LYS A 637 1.80 34.46 -10.47
CA LYS A 637 3.20 34.80 -10.22
C LYS A 637 4.17 33.83 -10.89
N ALA A 638 3.85 32.53 -10.93
CA ALA A 638 4.67 31.56 -11.65
C ALA A 638 4.71 31.84 -13.16
N LYS A 639 3.58 32.23 -13.75
CA LYS A 639 3.51 32.62 -15.16
C LYS A 639 4.28 33.91 -15.44
N GLU A 640 4.21 34.88 -14.54
CA GLU A 640 5.01 36.12 -14.63
C GLU A 640 6.51 35.83 -14.52
N ALA A 641 6.91 34.94 -13.61
CA ALA A 641 8.30 34.51 -13.46
C ALA A 641 8.86 33.88 -14.73
N LEU A 642 8.10 32.98 -15.38
CA LEU A 642 8.48 32.39 -16.67
C LEU A 642 8.62 33.45 -17.77
N LYS A 643 7.64 34.37 -17.87
CA LYS A 643 7.69 35.46 -18.86
C LYS A 643 8.89 36.39 -18.65
N ASN A 644 9.26 36.69 -17.40
CA ASN A 644 10.43 37.50 -17.09
C ASN A 644 11.75 36.82 -17.50
N GLN A 645 11.77 35.49 -17.52
CA GLN A 645 12.86 34.67 -18.05
C GLN A 645 12.74 34.41 -19.56
N GLN A 646 11.80 35.10 -20.24
CA GLN A 646 11.54 34.95 -21.68
C GLN A 646 11.09 33.55 -22.10
N ILE A 647 10.52 32.77 -21.17
CA ILE A 647 9.94 31.45 -21.43
C ILE A 647 8.43 31.63 -21.68
N ASP A 648 7.97 31.33 -22.89
CA ASP A 648 6.55 31.37 -23.26
C ASP A 648 5.98 29.95 -23.42
N LEU A 649 5.29 29.49 -22.39
CA LEU A 649 4.61 28.19 -22.41
C LEU A 649 3.25 28.32 -23.11
N GLY A 650 3.13 27.66 -24.26
CA GLY A 650 1.90 27.61 -25.07
C GLY A 650 0.71 26.96 -24.35
N LYS A 651 -0.44 26.90 -25.04
CA LYS A 651 -1.71 26.40 -24.45
C LYS A 651 -1.73 24.91 -24.10
N SER A 652 -0.82 24.12 -24.67
CA SER A 652 -0.64 22.70 -24.40
C SER A 652 -0.18 22.42 -22.95
N TRP A 653 0.51 23.36 -22.34
CA TRP A 653 1.06 23.23 -20.99
C TRP A 653 -0.02 23.42 -19.93
N GLN A 654 -0.16 22.43 -19.05
CA GLN A 654 -1.09 22.48 -17.94
C GLN A 654 -0.35 22.76 -16.64
N ALA A 655 -0.79 23.79 -15.93
CA ALA A 655 -0.29 24.10 -14.59
C ALA A 655 -1.04 23.29 -13.53
N ALA A 656 -0.30 22.75 -12.57
CA ALA A 656 -0.79 22.18 -11.32
C ALA A 656 -0.01 22.79 -10.15
N ARG A 657 -0.62 22.81 -8.95
CA ARG A 657 -0.06 23.46 -7.77
C ARG A 657 0.02 22.51 -6.58
N LEU A 658 1.08 22.66 -5.80
CA LEU A 658 1.31 21.96 -4.55
C LEU A 658 2.01 22.90 -3.58
N ASN A 659 1.68 22.81 -2.29
CA ASN A 659 2.46 23.44 -1.24
C ASN A 659 3.50 22.46 -0.70
N GLN A 660 4.71 22.96 -0.47
CA GLN A 660 5.74 22.26 0.28
C GLN A 660 5.94 23.02 1.58
N GLY A 661 5.41 22.46 2.67
CA GLY A 661 5.62 22.95 4.02
C GLY A 661 5.49 21.80 5.00
N GLY A 662 6.36 21.76 6.01
CA GLY A 662 6.41 20.69 7.00
C GLY A 662 7.83 20.42 7.47
N ILE A 663 7.94 19.59 8.49
CA ILE A 663 9.21 19.30 9.16
C ILE A 663 9.91 18.14 8.44
N GLY A 664 11.04 18.42 7.80
CA GLY A 664 11.88 17.40 7.17
C GLY A 664 12.83 16.68 8.13
N GLN A 665 13.57 15.70 7.60
CA GLN A 665 14.70 15.09 8.33
C GLN A 665 15.76 16.13 8.69
N THR A 666 16.02 17.06 7.77
CA THR A 666 16.98 18.15 7.93
C THR A 666 16.60 19.10 9.06
N ASP A 667 15.32 19.47 9.16
CA ASP A 667 14.81 20.30 10.26
C ASP A 667 15.03 19.65 11.62
N ARG A 668 14.73 18.35 11.74
CA ARG A 668 14.92 17.62 13.00
C ARG A 668 16.39 17.48 13.36
N PHE A 669 17.26 17.25 12.38
CA PHE A 669 18.71 17.20 12.60
C PHE A 669 19.23 18.54 13.15
N VAL A 670 18.96 19.65 12.45
CA VAL A 670 19.42 20.98 12.87
C VAL A 670 18.81 21.37 14.22
N TRP A 671 17.53 21.07 14.45
CA TRP A 671 16.86 21.34 15.74
C TRP A 671 17.49 20.57 16.90
N GLN A 672 17.82 19.29 16.70
CA GLN A 672 18.38 18.44 17.76
C GLN A 672 19.85 18.73 18.04
N GLN A 673 20.65 19.06 17.02
CA GLN A 673 22.09 19.31 17.17
C GLN A 673 22.43 20.78 17.44
N GLY A 674 21.70 21.72 16.84
CA GLY A 674 21.94 23.16 16.96
C GLY A 674 20.96 23.91 17.86
N GLY A 675 19.88 23.26 18.29
CA GLY A 675 18.84 23.92 19.07
C GLY A 675 17.96 24.87 18.25
N LYS A 676 17.12 25.63 18.95
CA LYS A 676 16.11 26.50 18.35
C LYS A 676 16.72 27.67 17.59
N GLU A 677 17.74 28.29 18.17
CA GLU A 677 18.35 29.52 17.65
C GLU A 677 19.06 29.24 16.31
N VAL A 678 19.85 28.17 16.22
CA VAL A 678 20.52 27.77 14.97
C VAL A 678 19.50 27.37 13.91
N HIS A 679 18.48 26.59 14.27
CA HIS A 679 17.39 26.24 13.34
C HIS A 679 16.76 27.49 12.73
N GLN A 680 16.39 28.48 13.56
CA GLN A 680 15.78 29.72 13.11
C GLN A 680 16.70 30.55 12.21
N GLN A 681 18.01 30.58 12.48
CA GLN A 681 18.98 31.31 11.65
C GLN A 681 19.26 30.63 10.30
N MET A 682 19.03 29.32 10.19
CA MET A 682 19.24 28.56 8.96
C MET A 682 18.03 28.53 8.01
N LEU A 683 16.85 28.98 8.49
CA LEU A 683 15.65 29.14 7.66
C LEU A 683 15.89 30.16 6.53
N ASP A 684 15.33 29.88 5.35
CA ASP A 684 15.49 30.68 4.12
C ASP A 684 16.92 30.72 3.56
N ASN A 685 17.80 29.84 4.04
CA ASN A 685 19.17 29.69 3.56
C ASN A 685 19.51 28.23 3.24
N TYR A 686 19.69 27.40 4.28
CA TYR A 686 19.98 25.96 4.16
C TYR A 686 18.80 25.08 4.57
N LEU A 687 17.80 25.67 5.23
CA LEU A 687 16.51 25.06 5.53
C LEU A 687 15.41 25.77 4.75
N ASP A 688 14.53 24.98 4.13
CA ASP A 688 13.43 25.49 3.33
C ASP A 688 12.36 26.15 4.23
N LEU A 689 11.86 27.30 3.81
CA LEU A 689 10.61 27.87 4.30
C LEU A 689 9.41 27.24 3.57
N PRO A 690 8.18 27.38 4.11
CA PRO A 690 6.99 27.03 3.36
C PRO A 690 6.99 27.70 1.98
N ARG A 691 6.74 26.91 0.94
CA ARG A 691 6.76 27.38 -0.45
C ARG A 691 5.68 26.74 -1.31
N TRP A 692 5.34 27.41 -2.39
CA TRP A 692 4.54 26.87 -3.48
C TRP A 692 5.44 26.22 -4.52
N VAL A 693 4.97 25.12 -5.10
CA VAL A 693 5.56 24.49 -6.28
C VAL A 693 4.48 24.41 -7.35
N ILE A 694 4.71 25.12 -8.44
CA ILE A 694 3.83 25.13 -9.61
C ILE A 694 4.50 24.29 -10.69
N ARG A 695 3.88 23.15 -11.03
CA ARG A 695 4.33 22.24 -12.08
C ARG A 695 3.60 22.53 -13.37
N TYR A 696 4.34 22.79 -14.45
CA TYR A 696 3.84 22.84 -15.81
C TYR A 696 4.24 21.56 -16.53
N ALA A 697 3.25 20.85 -17.05
CA ALA A 697 3.43 19.57 -17.73
C ALA A 697 2.44 19.41 -18.89
N GLN A 698 2.76 18.54 -19.85
CA GLN A 698 1.93 18.26 -21.01
C GLN A 698 1.33 16.85 -20.94
N PHE A 699 0.08 16.73 -21.37
CA PHE A 699 -0.67 15.45 -21.37
C PHE A 699 -1.43 15.20 -22.67
N ASP A 700 -1.23 16.07 -23.67
CA ASP A 700 -1.92 15.96 -24.96
C ASP A 700 -1.38 14.75 -25.72
N PRO A 701 -2.24 13.78 -26.11
CA PRO A 701 -1.79 12.62 -26.86
C PRO A 701 -1.29 12.96 -28.27
N GLU A 702 -1.56 14.16 -28.80
CA GLU A 702 -1.02 14.61 -30.09
C GLU A 702 0.45 15.05 -30.00
N ILE A 703 0.96 15.31 -28.79
CA ILE A 703 2.36 15.64 -28.55
C ILE A 703 3.16 14.35 -28.43
N GLU A 704 4.32 14.34 -29.08
CA GLU A 704 5.23 13.20 -29.01
C GLU A 704 5.55 12.86 -27.55
N LEU A 705 5.49 11.57 -27.22
CA LEU A 705 5.59 11.08 -25.85
C LEU A 705 6.88 11.51 -25.13
N THR A 706 7.98 11.59 -25.85
CA THR A 706 9.30 12.06 -25.39
C THR A 706 9.26 13.53 -24.99
N GLU A 707 8.62 14.38 -25.79
CA GLU A 707 8.41 15.80 -25.51
C GLU A 707 7.53 16.01 -24.27
N ARG A 708 6.56 15.12 -24.01
CA ARG A 708 5.73 15.20 -22.78
C ARG A 708 6.53 14.96 -21.50
N ALA A 709 7.76 14.42 -21.58
CA ALA A 709 8.63 14.28 -20.41
C ALA A 709 9.27 15.61 -19.97
N GLU A 710 9.18 16.67 -20.79
CA GLU A 710 9.62 18.01 -20.42
C GLU A 710 8.68 18.61 -19.38
N GLU A 711 9.25 19.17 -18.30
CA GLU A 711 8.48 19.80 -17.23
C GLU A 711 9.19 21.03 -16.64
N TYR A 712 8.40 22.04 -16.28
CA TYR A 712 8.89 23.18 -15.50
C TYR A 712 8.30 23.15 -14.10
N LEU A 713 9.13 23.21 -13.06
CA LEU A 713 8.70 23.36 -11.68
C LEU A 713 9.14 24.72 -11.16
N ILE A 714 8.16 25.58 -10.90
CA ILE A 714 8.38 26.95 -10.41
C ILE A 714 8.17 26.95 -8.90
N HIS A 715 9.24 27.16 -8.17
CA HIS A 715 9.22 27.28 -6.71
C HIS A 715 9.07 28.74 -6.33
N LEU A 716 8.01 29.06 -5.60
CA LEU A 716 7.74 30.40 -5.07
C LEU A 716 7.73 30.36 -3.56
N LYS A 717 8.38 31.30 -2.89
CA LYS A 717 8.35 31.41 -1.42
C LYS A 717 6.92 31.69 -0.92
N TYR A 718 6.72 31.65 0.40
CA TYR A 718 5.44 31.94 1.06
C TYR A 718 4.81 33.31 0.66
N ASP A 719 5.63 34.30 0.30
CA ASP A 719 5.24 35.64 -0.17
C ASP A 719 5.02 35.72 -1.70
N GLY A 720 5.31 34.64 -2.41
CA GLY A 720 5.21 34.53 -3.86
C GLY A 720 6.41 35.05 -4.64
N LYS A 721 7.53 35.42 -3.99
CA LYS A 721 8.78 35.69 -4.70
C LYS A 721 9.33 34.39 -5.30
N LEU A 722 9.96 34.51 -6.47
CA LEU A 722 10.63 33.39 -7.12
C LEU A 722 11.80 32.90 -6.25
N ASP A 723 11.77 31.62 -5.89
CA ASP A 723 12.88 30.93 -5.22
C ASP A 723 13.77 30.25 -6.26
N LYS A 724 13.16 29.39 -7.09
CA LYS A 724 13.86 28.70 -8.17
C LYS A 724 12.94 28.24 -9.29
N ILE A 725 13.54 28.04 -10.46
CA ILE A 725 12.93 27.32 -11.58
C ILE A 725 13.74 26.04 -11.75
N VAL A 726 13.05 24.91 -11.78
CA VAL A 726 13.62 23.61 -12.18
C VAL A 726 13.08 23.28 -13.55
N HIS A 727 13.98 22.96 -14.47
CA HIS A 727 13.62 22.54 -15.82
C HIS A 727 14.04 21.08 -16.03
N GLN A 728 13.07 20.19 -16.16
CA GLN A 728 13.31 18.79 -16.45
C GLN A 728 13.24 18.57 -17.95
N LEU A 729 14.38 18.20 -18.55
CA LEU A 729 14.51 17.95 -19.98
C LEU A 729 14.48 16.46 -20.31
N PRO A 730 13.83 16.05 -21.43
CA PRO A 730 13.92 14.68 -21.93
C PRO A 730 15.36 14.24 -22.22
N GLU A 731 15.67 12.95 -22.12
CA GLU A 731 17.00 12.40 -22.38
C GLU A 731 17.49 12.70 -23.81
N ALA A 732 16.60 12.64 -24.80
CA ALA A 732 16.93 12.83 -26.21
C ALA A 732 17.06 14.31 -26.63
N HIS A 733 16.68 15.26 -25.77
CA HIS A 733 16.75 16.69 -26.10
C HIS A 733 18.20 17.12 -26.44
N ASP A 734 18.34 17.93 -27.48
CA ASP A 734 19.65 18.42 -27.91
C ASP A 734 20.26 19.37 -26.87
N GLY A 735 21.59 19.42 -26.78
CA GLY A 735 22.28 20.32 -25.88
C GLY A 735 23.79 20.26 -26.05
N ALA A 736 24.51 21.19 -25.44
CA ALA A 736 25.96 21.19 -25.56
C ALA A 736 26.61 19.91 -24.98
N THR A 737 27.70 19.47 -25.61
CA THR A 737 28.57 18.42 -25.07
C THR A 737 29.78 19.07 -24.42
N LEU A 738 29.58 19.65 -23.23
CA LEU A 738 30.63 20.41 -22.55
C LEU A 738 31.71 19.51 -21.94
N LEU A 739 32.95 20.01 -21.96
CA LEU A 739 34.05 19.49 -21.14
C LEU A 739 33.84 19.91 -19.68
N GLU A 740 34.42 19.15 -18.76
CA GLU A 740 34.28 19.37 -17.31
C GLU A 740 34.65 20.80 -16.90
N GLU A 741 35.76 21.34 -17.39
CA GLU A 741 36.24 22.69 -17.06
C GLU A 741 35.24 23.78 -17.44
N THR A 742 34.70 23.72 -18.67
CA THR A 742 33.71 24.68 -19.16
C THR A 742 32.40 24.55 -18.40
N ALA A 743 31.96 23.33 -18.10
CA ALA A 743 30.77 23.10 -17.28
C ALA A 743 30.97 23.61 -15.83
N ARG A 744 32.17 23.47 -15.28
CA ARG A 744 32.53 23.97 -13.95
C ARG A 744 32.51 25.50 -13.90
N GLU A 745 33.01 26.17 -14.94
CA GLU A 745 32.92 27.63 -15.06
C GLU A 745 31.46 28.12 -15.06
N LEU A 746 30.56 27.42 -15.76
CA LEU A 746 29.13 27.71 -15.71
C LEU A 746 28.57 27.52 -14.29
N ALA A 747 28.92 26.42 -13.61
CA ALA A 747 28.48 26.19 -12.23
C ALA A 747 29.01 27.28 -11.27
N HIS A 748 30.27 27.69 -11.41
CA HIS A 748 30.85 28.80 -10.65
C HIS A 748 30.12 30.12 -10.90
N SER A 749 29.71 30.40 -12.14
CA SER A 749 28.93 31.60 -12.44
C SER A 749 27.60 31.63 -11.70
N VAL A 750 26.93 30.48 -11.55
CA VAL A 750 25.68 30.32 -10.77
C VAL A 750 25.93 30.58 -9.27
N LEU A 751 27.03 30.08 -8.71
CA LEU A 751 27.41 30.32 -7.31
C LEU A 751 27.58 31.83 -7.02
N VAL A 752 28.19 32.57 -7.94
CA VAL A 752 28.37 34.02 -7.79
C VAL A 752 27.05 34.76 -8.00
N GLN A 753 26.34 34.50 -9.10
CA GLN A 753 25.17 35.30 -9.49
C GLN A 753 23.95 35.04 -8.62
N ARG A 754 23.67 33.76 -8.31
CA ARG A 754 22.44 33.37 -7.61
C ARG A 754 22.63 33.28 -6.11
N PHE A 755 23.78 32.76 -5.68
CA PHE A 755 24.06 32.48 -4.28
C PHE A 755 24.94 33.54 -3.61
N GLN A 756 25.55 34.45 -4.39
CA GLN A 756 26.46 35.49 -3.90
C GLN A 756 27.64 34.92 -3.12
N LEU A 757 28.11 33.74 -3.52
CA LEU A 757 29.24 33.06 -2.90
C LEU A 757 30.44 33.06 -3.84
N ASN A 758 31.62 33.24 -3.27
CA ASN A 758 32.87 33.10 -4.01
C ASN A 758 33.23 31.61 -4.13
N PRO A 759 33.33 31.04 -5.34
CA PRO A 759 33.71 29.64 -5.54
C PRO A 759 35.02 29.26 -4.86
N SER A 760 35.99 30.19 -4.72
CA SER A 760 37.28 29.91 -4.07
C SER A 760 37.19 29.68 -2.57
N GLN A 761 36.06 30.00 -1.94
CA GLN A 761 35.80 29.79 -0.51
C GLN A 761 35.00 28.50 -0.25
N LEU A 762 34.59 27.82 -1.32
CA LEU A 762 33.84 26.58 -1.27
C LEU A 762 34.76 25.41 -1.63
N GLU A 763 34.47 24.25 -1.06
CA GLU A 763 35.17 23.01 -1.40
C GLU A 763 34.31 22.23 -2.41
N GLU A 764 34.81 22.00 -3.62
CA GLU A 764 34.14 21.11 -4.58
C GLU A 764 34.24 19.67 -4.07
N ILE A 765 33.09 19.04 -3.81
CA ILE A 765 33.04 17.66 -3.33
C ILE A 765 32.71 16.67 -4.45
N SER A 766 32.03 17.07 -5.52
CA SER A 766 31.72 16.16 -6.62
C SER A 766 31.55 16.86 -7.96
N ALA A 767 31.98 16.19 -9.03
CA ALA A 767 31.66 16.49 -10.41
C ALA A 767 31.18 15.19 -11.08
N ASP A 768 29.87 15.09 -11.34
CA ASP A 768 29.24 13.89 -11.91
C ASP A 768 28.80 14.13 -13.34
N LEU A 769 29.28 13.28 -14.26
CA LEU A 769 28.97 13.33 -15.69
C LEU A 769 27.97 12.23 -16.06
N GLN A 770 26.87 12.62 -16.71
CA GLN A 770 25.95 11.69 -17.37
C GLN A 770 25.96 11.92 -18.87
N LYS A 771 26.30 10.87 -19.63
CA LYS A 771 26.27 10.92 -21.10
C LYS A 771 24.86 10.62 -21.59
N ARG A 772 24.21 11.63 -22.15
CA ARG A 772 22.94 11.53 -22.89
C ARG A 772 23.24 11.27 -24.38
N PRO A 773 22.24 10.88 -25.19
CA PRO A 773 22.41 10.67 -26.62
C PRO A 773 23.01 11.88 -27.34
N ASN A 774 22.47 13.09 -27.08
CA ASN A 774 22.79 14.31 -27.83
C ASN A 774 23.46 15.41 -26.99
N ARG A 775 23.78 15.14 -25.71
CA ARG A 775 24.39 16.13 -24.80
C ARG A 775 25.15 15.47 -23.64
N ARG A 776 25.82 16.30 -22.83
CA ARG A 776 26.40 15.87 -21.55
C ARG A 776 25.79 16.67 -20.41
N ASP A 777 25.26 15.96 -19.42
CA ASP A 777 24.70 16.58 -18.23
C ASP A 777 25.74 16.52 -17.11
N TRP A 778 25.91 17.62 -16.39
CA TRP A 778 26.87 17.73 -15.30
C TRP A 778 26.17 18.09 -13.99
N THR A 779 26.53 17.42 -12.91
CA THR A 779 26.12 17.80 -11.55
C THR A 779 27.34 18.11 -10.70
N PHE A 780 27.45 19.37 -10.26
CA PHE A 780 28.50 19.81 -9.35
C PHE A 780 27.92 19.98 -7.95
N THR A 781 28.64 19.50 -6.94
CA THR A 781 28.29 19.74 -5.54
C THR A 781 29.46 20.37 -4.81
N PHE A 782 29.17 21.41 -4.04
CA PHE A 782 30.12 22.18 -3.26
C PHE A 782 29.73 22.15 -1.78
N ARG A 783 30.72 22.14 -0.90
CA ARG A 783 30.58 22.25 0.54
C ARG A 783 30.92 23.67 0.99
N ASP A 784 30.04 24.26 1.80
CA ASP A 784 30.20 25.60 2.37
C ASP A 784 30.55 25.52 3.85
N HIS A 785 31.83 25.69 4.18
CA HIS A 785 32.29 25.73 5.56
C HIS A 785 32.11 27.11 6.22
N VAL A 786 32.00 28.17 5.41
CA VAL A 786 32.08 29.55 5.89
C VAL A 786 30.74 29.98 6.50
N ASN A 787 29.63 29.64 5.87
CA ASN A 787 28.30 30.08 6.31
C ASN A 787 27.53 28.99 7.08
N TYR A 788 28.20 27.90 7.46
CA TYR A 788 27.59 26.83 8.22
C TYR A 788 27.70 27.06 9.73
N LEU A 789 26.54 27.10 10.39
CA LEU A 789 26.42 27.52 11.79
C LEU A 789 26.64 26.38 12.80
N LEU A 790 26.53 25.12 12.37
CA LEU A 790 26.74 23.95 13.23
C LEU A 790 28.23 23.59 13.26
N GLN A 791 28.99 24.24 14.15
CA GLN A 791 30.43 24.01 14.28
C GLN A 791 30.81 23.06 15.42
N GLU A 792 29.93 22.91 16.42
CA GLU A 792 30.09 21.98 17.54
C GLU A 792 28.85 21.09 17.64
N ALA A 793 29.00 19.78 17.44
CA ALA A 793 27.91 18.82 17.59
C ALA A 793 27.91 18.23 19.00
N THR A 794 26.72 17.95 19.55
CA THR A 794 26.58 17.38 20.89
C THR A 794 27.23 15.99 21.01
N ASP A 795 27.33 15.26 19.89
CA ASP A 795 27.89 13.91 19.78
C ASP A 795 28.97 13.76 18.68
N GLY A 796 29.56 14.87 18.20
CA GLY A 796 30.57 14.86 17.13
C GLY A 796 30.03 14.57 15.71
N LEU A 797 28.71 14.45 15.53
CA LEU A 797 28.05 14.29 14.23
C LEU A 797 27.71 15.65 13.61
N ILE A 798 28.71 16.29 13.02
CA ILE A 798 28.53 17.57 12.32
C ILE A 798 28.00 17.27 10.90
N GLY A 799 26.85 17.85 10.53
CA GLY A 799 26.36 17.81 9.15
C GLY A 799 27.16 18.73 8.23
N GLU A 800 26.83 18.79 6.94
CA GLU A 800 27.52 19.69 6.01
C GLU A 800 26.54 20.58 5.27
N ALA A 801 26.81 21.89 5.17
CA ALA A 801 26.14 22.74 4.22
C ALA A 801 26.62 22.43 2.80
N ARG A 802 25.69 22.05 1.91
CA ARG A 802 25.97 21.70 0.52
C ARG A 802 25.18 22.54 -0.46
N ILE A 803 25.78 22.78 -1.62
CA ILE A 803 25.19 23.51 -2.74
C ILE A 803 25.36 22.64 -3.98
N THR A 804 24.26 22.35 -4.68
CA THR A 804 24.28 21.57 -5.91
C THR A 804 23.85 22.43 -7.09
N VAL A 805 24.58 22.33 -8.20
CA VAL A 805 24.25 22.92 -9.50
C VAL A 805 24.16 21.80 -10.53
N ARG A 806 23.03 21.73 -11.24
CA ARG A 806 22.78 20.75 -12.30
C ARG A 806 22.69 21.45 -13.64
N LEU A 807 23.43 20.91 -14.61
CA LEU A 807 23.50 21.39 -15.98
C LEU A 807 23.01 20.29 -16.93
N ALA A 808 22.17 20.66 -17.89
CA ALA A 808 21.82 19.82 -19.03
C ALA A 808 22.44 20.41 -20.29
N GLY A 809 23.56 19.86 -20.73
CA GLY A 809 24.43 20.55 -21.68
C GLY A 809 24.96 21.87 -21.11
N ASP A 810 24.59 22.98 -21.75
CA ASP A 810 24.93 24.36 -21.38
C ASP A 810 23.82 25.08 -20.60
N GLU A 811 22.68 24.43 -20.35
CA GLU A 811 21.57 24.99 -19.60
C GLU A 811 21.65 24.64 -18.11
N VAL A 812 21.41 25.63 -17.23
CA VAL A 812 21.27 25.42 -15.78
C VAL A 812 19.84 24.98 -15.45
N VAL A 813 19.65 23.68 -15.24
CA VAL A 813 18.34 23.07 -15.01
C VAL A 813 17.88 23.07 -13.55
N ASP A 814 18.80 23.08 -12.58
CA ASP A 814 18.48 23.27 -11.16
C ASP A 814 19.71 23.79 -10.40
N ALA A 815 19.47 24.57 -9.33
CA ALA A 815 20.49 24.84 -8.33
C ALA A 815 19.84 25.11 -6.96
N TYR A 816 20.40 24.53 -5.90
CA TYR A 816 19.84 24.61 -4.55
C TYR A 816 20.87 24.38 -3.44
N ARG A 817 20.54 24.86 -2.24
CA ARG A 817 21.28 24.63 -0.99
C ARG A 817 20.54 23.62 -0.12
N TYR A 818 21.27 22.85 0.68
CA TYR A 818 20.70 21.95 1.68
C TYR A 818 21.73 21.56 2.75
N VAL A 819 21.28 21.01 3.88
CA VAL A 819 22.19 20.38 4.85
C VAL A 819 22.27 18.88 4.58
N HIS A 820 23.47 18.37 4.30
CA HIS A 820 23.75 16.94 4.31
C HIS A 820 23.77 16.44 5.75
N VAL A 821 22.73 15.71 6.10
CA VAL A 821 22.62 15.05 7.41
C VAL A 821 23.51 13.79 7.43
N PRO A 822 24.40 13.63 8.43
CA PRO A 822 25.31 12.49 8.52
C PRO A 822 24.58 11.15 8.55
N GLU A 823 25.12 10.15 7.84
CA GLU A 823 24.55 8.82 7.72
C GLU A 823 24.34 8.15 9.09
N LYS A 824 25.31 8.29 10.00
CA LYS A 824 25.21 7.80 11.37
C LYS A 824 23.99 8.36 12.10
N TRP A 825 23.73 9.66 11.97
CA TRP A 825 22.54 10.29 12.57
C TRP A 825 21.26 9.81 11.89
N LYS A 826 21.22 9.72 10.55
CA LYS A 826 20.06 9.19 9.81
C LYS A 826 19.70 7.77 10.26
N ARG A 827 20.71 6.92 10.47
CA ARG A 827 20.54 5.53 10.93
C ARG A 827 20.02 5.49 12.37
N TRP A 828 20.62 6.26 13.27
CA TRP A 828 20.15 6.41 14.66
C TRP A 828 18.69 6.89 14.72
N GLU A 829 18.32 7.88 13.90
CA GLU A 829 16.96 8.41 13.85
C GLU A 829 15.97 7.33 13.38
N ARG A 830 16.29 6.60 12.30
CA ARG A 830 15.46 5.48 11.81
C ARG A 830 15.34 4.38 12.85
N GLU A 831 16.42 4.04 13.54
CA GLU A 831 16.42 3.05 14.60
C GLU A 831 15.49 3.47 15.76
N LYS A 832 15.56 4.73 16.20
CA LYS A 832 14.73 5.25 17.28
C LYS A 832 13.26 5.34 16.89
N ASN A 833 12.96 5.83 15.68
CA ASN A 833 11.60 6.06 15.22
C ASN A 833 10.87 4.77 14.85
N SER A 834 11.56 3.78 14.28
CA SER A 834 10.93 2.51 13.86
C SER A 834 10.29 1.74 15.02
N LEU A 835 10.87 1.72 16.23
CA LEU A 835 10.21 1.12 17.42
C LEU A 835 8.85 1.74 17.69
N LEU A 836 8.79 3.07 17.64
CA LEU A 836 7.55 3.80 17.84
C LEU A 836 6.56 3.53 16.70
N GLU A 837 7.02 3.54 15.45
CA GLU A 837 6.19 3.21 14.28
C GLU A 837 5.63 1.79 14.34
N MET A 838 6.38 0.78 14.79
CA MET A 838 5.83 -0.57 15.02
C MET A 838 4.75 -0.59 16.08
N VAL A 839 4.94 0.12 17.20
CA VAL A 839 3.92 0.21 18.24
C VAL A 839 2.68 0.87 17.68
N LYS A 840 2.82 1.96 16.89
CA LYS A 840 1.72 2.62 16.19
C LYS A 840 0.99 1.68 15.23
N ILE A 841 1.71 0.93 14.39
CA ILE A 841 1.10 -0.02 13.45
C ILE A 841 0.36 -1.12 14.22
N SER A 842 1.01 -1.75 15.21
CA SER A 842 0.43 -2.82 16.03
C SER A 842 -0.83 -2.36 16.77
N TRP A 843 -0.78 -1.18 17.36
CA TRP A 843 -1.91 -0.60 18.07
C TRP A 843 -2.98 -0.06 17.13
N GLY A 844 -2.61 0.41 15.93
CA GLY A 844 -3.53 0.81 14.86
C GLY A 844 -4.45 -0.32 14.39
N LEU A 845 -4.06 -1.59 14.59
CA LEU A 845 -4.94 -2.75 14.34
C LEU A 845 -6.13 -2.81 15.32
N LEU A 846 -5.99 -2.29 16.55
CA LEU A 846 -7.05 -2.38 17.57
C LEU A 846 -8.29 -1.55 17.21
N PRO A 847 -8.19 -0.26 16.84
CA PRO A 847 -9.33 0.50 16.31
C PRO A 847 -10.00 -0.20 15.11
N ILE A 848 -9.22 -0.78 14.19
CA ILE A 848 -9.76 -1.51 13.04
C ILE A 848 -10.62 -2.69 13.50
N LEU A 849 -10.12 -3.50 14.45
CA LEU A 849 -10.88 -4.62 15.02
C LEU A 849 -12.16 -4.15 15.73
N VAL A 850 -12.11 -3.02 16.44
CA VAL A 850 -13.29 -2.41 17.07
C VAL A 850 -14.29 -1.94 16.01
N THR A 851 -13.85 -1.29 14.93
CA THR A 851 -14.70 -0.86 13.81
C THR A 851 -15.36 -2.07 13.13
N LEU A 852 -14.61 -3.14 12.86
CA LEU A 852 -15.12 -4.38 12.30
C LEU A 852 -16.19 -5.02 13.20
N ALA A 853 -15.93 -5.08 14.52
CA ALA A 853 -16.92 -5.53 15.48
C ALA A 853 -18.18 -4.64 15.47
N GLY A 854 -17.99 -3.32 15.35
CA GLY A 854 -19.06 -2.33 15.17
C GLY A 854 -19.92 -2.61 13.94
N PHE A 855 -19.32 -2.91 12.78
CA PHE A 855 -20.05 -3.28 11.57
C PHE A 855 -20.89 -4.54 11.76
N VAL A 856 -20.31 -5.60 12.34
CA VAL A 856 -21.02 -6.85 12.61
C VAL A 856 -22.20 -6.60 13.55
N LEU A 857 -21.99 -5.87 14.64
CA LEU A 857 -23.05 -5.51 15.59
C LEU A 857 -24.15 -4.67 14.92
N ALA A 858 -23.79 -3.71 14.07
CA ALA A 858 -24.74 -2.88 13.33
C ALA A 858 -25.62 -3.71 12.40
N ILE A 859 -25.02 -4.58 11.59
CA ILE A 859 -25.73 -5.46 10.65
C ILE A 859 -26.67 -6.41 11.41
N VAL A 860 -26.19 -7.04 12.48
CA VAL A 860 -27.01 -7.96 13.29
C VAL A 860 -28.15 -7.20 13.97
N SER A 861 -27.89 -6.03 14.56
CA SER A 861 -28.93 -5.22 15.21
C SER A 861 -29.99 -4.74 14.22
N TRP A 862 -29.57 -4.35 13.02
CA TRP A 862 -30.48 -3.96 11.93
C TRP A 862 -31.33 -5.14 11.47
N SER A 863 -30.74 -6.33 11.34
CA SER A 863 -31.49 -7.53 10.96
C SER A 863 -32.62 -7.85 11.96
N ARG A 864 -32.41 -7.54 13.24
CA ARG A 864 -33.35 -7.76 14.36
C ARG A 864 -34.31 -6.58 14.63
N GLY A 865 -34.30 -5.51 13.84
CA GLY A 865 -35.17 -4.34 14.01
C GLY A 865 -34.70 -3.31 15.06
N ASN A 866 -33.56 -3.54 15.70
CA ASN A 866 -32.98 -2.69 16.75
C ASN A 866 -31.94 -1.70 16.19
N PHE A 867 -32.29 -1.03 15.09
CA PHE A 867 -31.40 -0.11 14.36
C PHE A 867 -32.16 1.13 13.89
N SER A 868 -31.49 2.29 13.86
CA SER A 868 -32.07 3.52 13.32
C SER A 868 -31.69 3.71 11.85
N VAL A 869 -32.58 3.30 10.96
CA VAL A 869 -32.46 3.56 9.51
C VAL A 869 -32.42 5.07 9.20
N PRO A 870 -33.23 5.94 9.84
CA PRO A 870 -33.16 7.38 9.58
C PRO A 870 -31.79 8.01 9.90
N ILE A 871 -31.16 7.63 11.01
CA ILE A 871 -29.82 8.13 11.38
C ILE A 871 -28.79 7.66 10.35
N PHE A 872 -28.82 6.37 10.00
CA PHE A 872 -27.95 5.80 8.99
C PHE A 872 -28.03 6.55 7.66
N ILE A 873 -29.24 6.78 7.13
CA ILE A 873 -29.43 7.48 5.85
C ILE A 873 -28.95 8.93 5.93
N LYS A 874 -29.39 9.68 6.96
CA LYS A 874 -29.00 11.10 7.14
C LYS A 874 -27.48 11.26 7.21
N LEU A 875 -26.80 10.44 8.01
CA LEU A 875 -25.34 10.49 8.15
C LEU A 875 -24.62 9.98 6.91
N SER A 876 -25.14 8.95 6.24
CA SER A 876 -24.56 8.47 4.97
C SER A 876 -24.56 9.58 3.94
N ILE A 877 -25.69 10.29 3.77
CA ILE A 877 -25.81 11.41 2.83
C ILE A 877 -24.87 12.55 3.26
N LEU A 878 -24.92 12.97 4.53
CA LEU A 878 -24.09 14.06 5.03
C LEU A 878 -22.60 13.79 4.81
N LEU A 879 -22.10 12.64 5.26
CA LEU A 879 -20.69 12.29 5.16
C LEU A 879 -20.25 12.05 3.71
N SER A 880 -21.13 11.49 2.87
CA SER A 880 -20.82 11.33 1.43
C SER A 880 -20.71 12.68 0.73
N VAL A 881 -21.62 13.61 1.02
CA VAL A 881 -21.60 14.97 0.46
C VAL A 881 -20.35 15.72 0.93
N VAL A 882 -20.04 15.67 2.23
CA VAL A 882 -18.83 16.28 2.81
C VAL A 882 -17.58 15.72 2.14
N PHE A 883 -17.50 14.39 1.97
CA PHE A 883 -16.39 13.74 1.29
C PHE A 883 -16.27 14.15 -0.19
N ILE A 884 -17.37 14.23 -0.94
CA ILE A 884 -17.36 14.68 -2.34
C ILE A 884 -16.87 16.13 -2.44
N PHE A 885 -17.30 17.01 -1.53
CA PHE A 885 -16.81 18.38 -1.48
C PHE A 885 -15.33 18.46 -1.11
N ASP A 886 -14.88 17.64 -0.15
CA ASP A 886 -13.46 17.56 0.23
C ASP A 886 -12.59 17.12 -0.96
N LEU A 887 -13.01 16.06 -1.66
CA LEU A 887 -12.36 15.57 -2.88
C LEU A 887 -12.29 16.64 -3.97
N ALA A 888 -13.40 17.33 -4.22
CA ALA A 888 -13.43 18.43 -5.19
C ALA A 888 -12.51 19.59 -4.76
N ASN A 889 -12.46 19.90 -3.47
CA ASN A 889 -11.65 20.98 -2.93
C ASN A 889 -10.15 20.65 -2.97
N GLY A 890 -9.77 19.39 -2.75
CA GLY A 890 -8.39 18.88 -2.80
C GLY A 890 -7.90 18.43 -4.19
N TRP A 891 -8.72 18.57 -5.23
CA TRP A 891 -8.43 18.01 -6.56
C TRP A 891 -7.14 18.56 -7.20
N ALA A 892 -6.78 19.82 -6.91
CA ALA A 892 -5.56 20.44 -7.42
C ALA A 892 -4.29 19.66 -7.01
N THR A 893 -4.23 19.21 -5.76
CA THR A 893 -3.14 18.38 -5.22
C THR A 893 -3.07 17.02 -5.92
N THR A 894 -4.23 16.41 -6.19
CA THR A 894 -4.29 15.11 -6.90
C THR A 894 -3.73 15.25 -8.32
N LYS A 895 -4.12 16.30 -9.05
CA LYS A 895 -3.66 16.57 -10.41
C LYS A 895 -2.14 16.79 -10.50
N TYR A 896 -1.52 17.36 -9.46
CA TYR A 896 -0.08 17.60 -9.41
C TYR A 896 0.75 16.31 -9.61
N PHE A 897 0.25 15.16 -9.16
CA PHE A 897 0.95 13.88 -9.22
C PHE A 897 0.67 13.05 -10.49
N PHE A 898 -0.05 13.59 -11.47
CA PHE A 898 -0.30 12.88 -12.73
C PHE A 898 0.98 12.71 -13.55
N ASN A 899 1.19 11.51 -14.08
CA ASN A 899 2.34 11.13 -14.88
C ASN A 899 2.14 11.54 -16.35
N THR A 900 3.09 12.22 -16.97
CA THR A 900 3.01 12.66 -18.37
C THR A 900 3.14 11.50 -19.36
N SER A 901 3.62 10.33 -18.92
CA SER A 901 3.65 9.12 -19.75
C SER A 901 2.27 8.48 -19.97
N GLU A 902 1.24 8.88 -19.21
CA GLU A 902 -0.07 8.23 -19.26
C GLU A 902 -1.18 9.18 -19.72
N PRO A 903 -2.20 8.70 -20.46
CA PRO A 903 -3.31 9.55 -20.88
C PRO A 903 -4.04 10.17 -19.69
N LEU A 904 -4.29 11.49 -19.76
CA LEU A 904 -4.93 12.26 -18.69
C LEU A 904 -6.27 11.66 -18.25
N THR A 905 -7.08 11.18 -19.20
CA THR A 905 -8.40 10.59 -18.93
C THR A 905 -8.29 9.31 -18.10
N ASN A 906 -7.30 8.46 -18.37
CA ASN A 906 -7.12 7.20 -17.64
C ASN A 906 -6.77 7.48 -16.18
N GLN A 907 -5.81 8.37 -15.95
CA GLN A 907 -5.39 8.78 -14.61
C GLN A 907 -6.50 9.49 -13.83
N PHE A 908 -7.27 10.35 -14.52
CA PHE A 908 -8.45 11.00 -13.93
C PHE A 908 -9.47 9.97 -13.45
N LEU A 909 -9.86 9.01 -14.31
CA LEU A 909 -10.79 7.94 -13.97
C LEU A 909 -10.24 7.07 -12.84
N PHE A 910 -8.93 6.81 -12.85
CA PHE A 910 -8.24 6.04 -11.81
C PHE A 910 -8.32 6.72 -10.45
N ALA A 911 -7.83 7.95 -10.36
CA ALA A 911 -7.82 8.72 -9.13
C ALA A 911 -9.24 8.97 -8.60
N LEU A 912 -10.17 9.35 -9.47
CA LEU A 912 -11.56 9.62 -9.08
C LEU A 912 -12.26 8.34 -8.60
N GLY A 913 -12.16 7.25 -9.39
CA GLY A 913 -12.85 5.99 -9.10
C GLY A 913 -12.39 5.35 -7.79
N GLN A 914 -11.08 5.26 -7.58
CA GLN A 914 -10.51 4.71 -6.35
C GLN A 914 -10.91 5.54 -5.13
N THR A 915 -10.75 6.87 -5.23
CA THR A 915 -11.03 7.78 -4.10
C THR A 915 -12.51 7.76 -3.75
N LEU A 916 -13.41 7.79 -4.74
CA LEU A 916 -14.86 7.71 -4.51
C LEU A 916 -15.27 6.40 -3.83
N ILE A 917 -14.75 5.25 -4.28
CA ILE A 917 -15.08 3.96 -3.64
C ILE A 917 -14.60 3.93 -2.19
N GLN A 918 -13.36 4.32 -1.94
CA GLN A 918 -12.78 4.30 -0.59
C GLN A 918 -13.54 5.24 0.35
N GLY A 919 -13.71 6.50 -0.05
CA GLY A 919 -14.34 7.52 0.78
C GLY A 919 -15.82 7.25 1.03
N LEU A 920 -16.60 6.91 0.00
CA LEU A 920 -18.03 6.61 0.17
C LEU A 920 -18.25 5.34 1.00
N SER A 921 -17.40 4.32 0.85
CA SER A 921 -17.47 3.11 1.68
C SER A 921 -17.15 3.41 3.15
N ALA A 922 -16.16 4.27 3.40
CA ALA A 922 -15.83 4.73 4.75
C ALA A 922 -16.98 5.55 5.37
N SER A 923 -17.58 6.48 4.62
CA SER A 923 -18.76 7.26 5.04
C SER A 923 -19.94 6.34 5.38
N LEU A 924 -20.22 5.35 4.52
CA LEU A 924 -21.29 4.37 4.74
C LEU A 924 -21.02 3.49 5.96
N GLY A 925 -19.78 3.02 6.14
CA GLY A 925 -19.37 2.22 7.29
C GLY A 925 -19.54 2.99 8.60
N LEU A 926 -19.05 4.22 8.66
CA LEU A 926 -19.20 5.06 9.85
C LEU A 926 -20.68 5.34 10.16
N ALA A 927 -21.49 5.66 9.15
CA ALA A 927 -22.92 5.85 9.31
C ALA A 927 -23.65 4.57 9.74
N LEU A 928 -23.20 3.40 9.28
CA LEU A 928 -23.73 2.09 9.66
C LEU A 928 -23.52 1.85 11.16
N ILE A 929 -22.33 2.14 11.70
CA ILE A 929 -22.09 2.07 13.15
C ILE A 929 -22.97 3.08 13.88
N ALA A 930 -23.09 4.31 13.39
CA ALA A 930 -23.94 5.33 14.00
C ALA A 930 -25.42 4.93 14.07
N GLY A 931 -25.93 4.09 13.17
CA GLY A 931 -27.28 3.54 13.25
C GLY A 931 -27.56 2.69 14.50
N LEU A 932 -26.51 2.20 15.19
CA LEU A 932 -26.60 1.58 16.52
C LEU A 932 -27.03 2.54 17.62
N LEU A 933 -26.99 3.86 17.39
CA LEU A 933 -27.40 4.87 18.37
C LEU A 933 -28.83 4.64 18.89
N LYS A 934 -29.73 3.99 18.11
CA LYS A 934 -31.07 3.59 18.61
C LYS A 934 -30.99 2.77 19.90
N ARG A 935 -30.02 1.86 19.99
CA ARG A 935 -29.78 0.99 21.14
C ARG A 935 -29.12 1.75 22.31
N TRP A 936 -28.54 2.91 22.01
CA TRP A 936 -27.76 3.71 22.96
C TRP A 936 -28.48 5.01 23.36
N ARG A 937 -29.73 5.21 22.93
CA ARG A 937 -30.59 6.33 23.38
C ARG A 937 -30.87 6.18 24.86
N GLN A 938 -30.73 7.29 25.59
CA GLN A 938 -31.00 7.34 27.03
C GLN A 938 -32.27 8.18 27.27
N PRO A 939 -33.11 7.80 28.27
CA PRO A 939 -34.23 8.63 28.69
C PRO A 939 -33.72 9.97 29.21
N GLU A 940 -34.50 11.02 28.97
CA GLU A 940 -34.23 12.37 29.47
C GLU A 940 -34.47 12.43 30.99
N THR A 941 -33.56 11.87 31.79
CA THR A 941 -33.71 11.84 33.26
C THR A 941 -32.41 12.26 33.97
N SER A 942 -32.52 13.34 34.75
CA SER A 942 -31.57 13.97 35.71
C SER A 942 -30.72 15.20 35.34
N LEU A 943 -30.36 15.47 34.06
CA LEU A 943 -29.52 16.63 33.70
C LEU A 943 -30.20 17.61 32.73
N SER A 944 -30.32 18.88 33.13
CA SER A 944 -30.79 19.94 32.23
C SER A 944 -29.83 20.16 31.05
N ASN A 945 -30.31 20.74 29.94
CA ASN A 945 -29.46 21.05 28.78
C ASN A 945 -28.27 21.94 29.15
N LEU A 946 -28.47 22.88 30.08
CA LEU A 946 -27.41 23.75 30.60
C LEU A 946 -26.38 22.94 31.40
N GLN A 947 -26.81 22.08 32.32
CA GLN A 947 -25.91 21.26 33.12
C GLN A 947 -25.08 20.30 32.26
N ALA A 948 -25.71 19.69 31.26
CA ALA A 948 -25.02 18.81 30.33
C ALA A 948 -24.00 19.55 29.47
N SER A 949 -24.34 20.75 28.99
CA SER A 949 -23.41 21.60 28.25
C SER A 949 -22.21 21.99 29.11
N LEU A 950 -22.45 22.46 30.34
CA LEU A 950 -21.38 22.84 31.27
C LEU A 950 -20.46 21.66 31.62
N LEU A 951 -21.01 20.49 31.91
CA LEU A 951 -20.20 19.29 32.22
C LEU A 951 -19.44 18.78 30.99
N GLY A 952 -20.08 18.73 29.82
CA GLY A 952 -19.42 18.30 28.58
C GLY A 952 -18.28 19.22 28.16
N ILE A 953 -18.51 20.55 28.23
CA ILE A 953 -17.48 21.56 27.96
C ILE A 953 -16.35 21.45 28.98
N ALA A 954 -16.66 21.33 30.27
CA ALA A 954 -15.65 21.20 31.32
C ALA A 954 -14.76 19.96 31.12
N ILE A 955 -15.34 18.81 30.73
CA ILE A 955 -14.56 17.61 30.42
C ILE A 955 -13.72 17.82 29.16
N GLY A 956 -14.26 18.43 28.11
CA GLY A 956 -13.50 18.74 26.89
C GLY A 956 -12.30 19.66 27.17
N LEU A 957 -12.51 20.73 27.95
CA LEU A 957 -11.45 21.63 28.40
C LEU A 957 -10.40 20.91 29.24
N ALA A 958 -10.83 20.00 30.11
CA ALA A 958 -9.92 19.17 30.90
C ALA A 958 -9.06 18.26 30.01
N VAL A 959 -9.62 17.63 28.96
CA VAL A 959 -8.86 16.81 28.00
C VAL A 959 -7.82 17.67 27.28
N VAL A 960 -8.22 18.81 26.72
CA VAL A 960 -7.30 19.69 25.98
C VAL A 960 -6.22 20.27 26.88
N GLY A 961 -6.58 20.73 28.08
CA GLY A 961 -5.62 21.22 29.06
C GLY A 961 -4.63 20.17 29.53
N LEU A 962 -5.11 18.94 29.78
CA LEU A 962 -4.27 17.81 30.15
C LEU A 962 -3.29 17.44 29.02
N THR A 963 -3.79 17.27 27.80
CA THR A 963 -2.96 16.91 26.65
C THR A 963 -1.95 18.00 26.30
N THR A 964 -2.33 19.28 26.41
CA THR A 964 -1.41 20.43 26.23
C THR A 964 -0.31 20.42 27.29
N CYS A 965 -0.67 20.24 28.57
CA CYS A 965 0.29 20.17 29.67
C CYS A 965 1.26 19.00 29.49
N LEU A 966 0.75 17.80 29.22
CA LEU A 966 1.56 16.60 29.00
C LEU A 966 2.48 16.73 27.79
N THR A 967 2.02 17.39 26.72
CA THR A 967 2.85 17.68 25.54
C THR A 967 3.97 18.67 25.87
N LYS A 968 3.67 19.73 26.62
CA LYS A 968 4.67 20.74 27.02
C LYS A 968 5.75 20.17 27.95
N LEU A 969 5.39 19.21 28.80
CA LEU A 969 6.32 18.50 29.68
C LEU A 969 7.18 17.47 28.95
N SER A 970 6.78 17.04 27.74
CA SER A 970 7.56 16.09 26.94
C SER A 970 8.65 16.79 26.11
N PRO A 971 9.85 16.22 25.94
CA PRO A 971 10.90 16.79 25.10
C PRO A 971 10.47 16.96 23.63
N SER A 972 10.73 18.13 23.04
CA SER A 972 10.43 18.41 21.63
C SER A 972 11.56 17.92 20.72
N LEU A 973 11.32 16.83 20.00
CA LEU A 973 12.31 16.26 19.06
C LEU A 973 12.28 16.92 17.67
N ALA A 974 11.34 17.84 17.46
CA ALA A 974 11.17 18.56 16.21
C ALA A 974 10.79 20.03 16.49
N PRO A 975 11.08 20.95 15.56
CA PRO A 975 10.54 22.31 15.61
C PRO A 975 9.02 22.27 15.43
N PHE A 976 8.32 23.29 15.90
CA PHE A 976 6.88 23.41 15.72
C PHE A 976 6.56 24.10 14.39
N TRP A 977 5.69 23.49 13.57
CA TRP A 977 5.15 24.06 12.34
C TRP A 977 3.62 24.04 12.40
N PRO A 978 2.92 25.09 11.92
CA PRO A 978 1.47 25.08 11.84
C PRO A 978 0.98 24.13 10.74
N ASP A 979 -0.31 23.78 10.78
CA ASP A 979 -0.92 22.95 9.75
C ASP A 979 -1.13 23.74 8.44
N PHE A 980 -0.56 23.21 7.35
CA PHE A 980 -0.64 23.76 5.99
C PHE A 980 -1.49 22.88 5.06
N SER A 981 -2.22 21.89 5.56
CA SER A 981 -3.02 20.95 4.76
C SER A 981 -4.05 21.65 3.85
N GLY A 982 -4.66 22.74 4.34
CA GLY A 982 -5.66 23.51 3.58
C GLY A 982 -5.10 24.41 2.47
N VAL A 983 -3.78 24.63 2.42
CA VAL A 983 -3.14 25.62 1.54
C VAL A 983 -3.42 25.33 0.07
N SER A 984 -3.21 24.08 -0.38
CA SER A 984 -3.34 23.69 -1.79
C SER A 984 -4.78 23.54 -2.29
N THR A 985 -5.78 23.65 -1.42
CA THR A 985 -7.18 23.46 -1.79
C THR A 985 -7.70 24.57 -2.72
N TYR A 986 -8.80 24.32 -3.44
CA TYR A 986 -9.43 25.32 -4.31
C TYR A 986 -10.02 26.49 -3.52
N PHE A 987 -10.70 26.18 -2.42
CA PHE A 987 -11.30 27.11 -1.47
C PHE A 987 -10.70 26.87 -0.08
N PRO A 988 -9.57 27.53 0.27
CA PRO A 988 -8.89 27.33 1.55
C PRO A 988 -9.77 27.55 2.78
N PHE A 989 -10.70 28.51 2.72
CA PHE A 989 -11.64 28.76 3.82
C PHE A 989 -12.65 27.63 4.08
N LEU A 990 -12.82 26.68 3.14
CA LEU A 990 -13.68 25.50 3.33
C LEU A 990 -12.94 24.28 3.88
N ALA A 991 -11.60 24.28 3.90
CA ALA A 991 -10.81 23.14 4.34
C ALA A 991 -11.11 22.76 5.80
N SER A 992 -10.99 23.69 6.75
CA SER A 992 -11.28 23.41 8.16
C SER A 992 -12.73 23.02 8.42
N PRO A 993 -13.77 23.74 7.91
CA PRO A 993 -15.17 23.36 8.11
C PRO A 993 -15.52 21.95 7.62
N ILE A 994 -14.97 21.53 6.47
CA ILE A 994 -15.19 20.19 5.91
C ILE A 994 -14.52 19.13 6.78
N ALA A 995 -13.25 19.35 7.14
CA ALA A 995 -12.46 18.42 7.94
C ALA A 995 -13.09 18.17 9.33
N VAL A 996 -13.59 19.22 10.01
CA VAL A 996 -14.17 19.06 11.35
C VAL A 996 -15.46 18.24 11.35
N ILE A 997 -16.27 18.26 10.28
CA ILE A 997 -17.50 17.44 10.20
C ILE A 997 -17.14 15.96 10.25
N SER A 998 -16.22 15.52 9.38
CA SER A 998 -15.77 14.12 9.31
C SER A 998 -15.09 13.69 10.61
N ARG A 999 -14.20 14.53 11.17
CA ARG A 999 -13.50 14.25 12.44
C ARG A 999 -14.47 14.17 13.62
N PHE A 1000 -15.45 15.07 13.70
CA PHE A 1000 -16.48 15.07 14.75
C PHE A 1000 -17.28 13.76 14.77
N PHE A 1001 -17.80 13.32 13.63
CA PHE A 1001 -18.57 12.07 13.58
C PHE A 1001 -17.69 10.84 13.79
N SER A 1002 -16.49 10.81 13.21
CA SER A 1002 -15.54 9.70 13.40
C SER A 1002 -15.20 9.51 14.88
N MET A 1003 -14.75 10.57 15.56
CA MET A 1003 -14.41 10.52 16.99
C MET A 1003 -15.63 10.19 17.85
N THR A 1004 -16.78 10.84 17.61
CA THR A 1004 -17.99 10.63 18.43
C THR A 1004 -18.50 9.19 18.31
N VAL A 1005 -18.59 8.65 17.09
CA VAL A 1005 -19.11 7.29 16.86
C VAL A 1005 -18.15 6.24 17.39
N MET A 1006 -16.84 6.40 17.18
CA MET A 1006 -15.83 5.44 17.66
C MET A 1006 -15.74 5.42 19.19
N LEU A 1007 -15.77 6.60 19.83
CA LEU A 1007 -15.80 6.68 21.29
C LEU A 1007 -17.12 6.11 21.85
N ALA A 1008 -18.26 6.37 21.22
CA ALA A 1008 -19.54 5.81 21.64
C ALA A 1008 -19.53 4.27 21.55
N LEU A 1009 -19.06 3.72 20.44
CA LEU A 1009 -18.91 2.27 20.25
C LEU A 1009 -18.00 1.66 21.33
N THR A 1010 -16.89 2.33 21.64
CA THR A 1010 -15.94 1.90 22.67
C THR A 1010 -16.57 1.90 24.06
N ILE A 1011 -17.22 3.01 24.45
CA ILE A 1011 -17.84 3.18 25.77
C ILE A 1011 -18.96 2.16 25.97
N VAL A 1012 -19.82 1.97 24.97
CA VAL A 1012 -20.93 1.02 25.09
C VAL A 1012 -20.42 -0.42 25.07
N GLY A 1013 -19.43 -0.74 24.23
CA GLY A 1013 -18.77 -2.05 24.23
C GLY A 1013 -18.17 -2.37 25.60
N LEU A 1014 -17.52 -1.40 26.23
CA LEU A 1014 -16.95 -1.52 27.57
C LEU A 1014 -18.02 -1.69 28.65
N ASP A 1015 -19.10 -0.92 28.59
CA ASP A 1015 -20.21 -1.02 29.55
C ASP A 1015 -20.87 -2.40 29.50
N TYR A 1016 -21.10 -2.92 28.29
CA TYR A 1016 -21.60 -4.26 28.09
C TYR A 1016 -20.62 -5.33 28.60
N PHE A 1017 -19.33 -5.20 28.27
CA PHE A 1017 -18.30 -6.16 28.69
C PHE A 1017 -18.12 -6.23 30.22
N THR A 1018 -18.32 -5.11 30.91
CA THR A 1018 -18.17 -5.00 32.36
C THR A 1018 -19.49 -5.13 33.12
N ALA A 1019 -20.61 -5.39 32.44
CA ALA A 1019 -21.95 -5.39 33.01
C ALA A 1019 -22.20 -4.11 33.84
N SER A 1020 -22.07 -2.97 33.19
CA SER A 1020 -22.18 -1.63 33.79
C SER A 1020 -21.24 -1.43 34.98
N TRP A 1021 -19.98 -1.80 34.76
CA TRP A 1021 -18.92 -1.72 35.77
C TRP A 1021 -19.17 -2.58 37.03
N SER A 1022 -20.02 -3.61 36.97
CA SER A 1022 -20.24 -4.53 38.11
C SER A 1022 -19.29 -5.73 38.11
N ARG A 1023 -18.84 -6.18 36.92
CA ARG A 1023 -17.96 -7.33 36.71
C ARG A 1023 -16.76 -6.96 35.85
N ARG A 1024 -15.69 -7.76 35.92
CA ARG A 1024 -14.49 -7.64 35.06
C ARG A 1024 -13.86 -6.23 35.05
N ARG A 1025 -14.01 -5.45 36.12
CA ARG A 1025 -13.55 -4.05 36.21
C ARG A 1025 -12.09 -3.88 35.82
N ILE A 1026 -11.21 -4.76 36.32
CA ILE A 1026 -9.77 -4.72 36.03
C ILE A 1026 -9.51 -4.92 34.53
N LEU A 1027 -10.10 -5.96 33.93
CA LEU A 1027 -9.96 -6.23 32.50
C LEU A 1027 -10.57 -5.12 31.64
N GLY A 1028 -11.69 -4.54 32.07
CA GLY A 1028 -12.31 -3.38 31.44
C GLY A 1028 -11.40 -2.15 31.45
N SER A 1029 -10.81 -1.83 32.61
CA SER A 1029 -9.84 -0.74 32.73
C SER A 1029 -8.63 -0.93 31.82
N ILE A 1030 -8.04 -2.14 31.79
CA ILE A 1030 -6.91 -2.46 30.92
C ILE A 1030 -7.31 -2.31 29.44
N SER A 1031 -8.47 -2.83 29.06
CA SER A 1031 -8.95 -2.78 27.67
C SER A 1031 -9.16 -1.34 27.19
N LEU A 1032 -9.78 -0.50 28.02
CA LEU A 1032 -9.98 0.92 27.70
C LEU A 1032 -8.65 1.66 27.62
N ILE A 1033 -7.72 1.41 28.56
CA ILE A 1033 -6.41 2.04 28.53
C ILE A 1033 -5.70 1.67 27.24
N VAL A 1034 -5.54 0.38 26.95
CA VAL A 1034 -4.85 -0.08 25.74
C VAL A 1034 -5.47 0.51 24.47
N LEU A 1035 -6.79 0.56 24.38
CA LEU A 1035 -7.48 1.14 23.21
C LEU A 1035 -7.29 2.65 23.09
N VAL A 1036 -7.36 3.41 24.19
CA VAL A 1036 -7.14 4.86 24.15
C VAL A 1036 -5.69 5.19 23.81
N VAL A 1037 -4.72 4.50 24.43
CA VAL A 1037 -3.31 4.71 24.07
C VAL A 1037 -3.08 4.32 22.60
N ALA A 1038 -3.73 3.25 22.11
CA ALA A 1038 -3.68 2.89 20.71
C ALA A 1038 -4.22 3.98 19.77
N MET A 1039 -5.36 4.59 20.09
CA MET A 1039 -5.94 5.68 19.30
C MET A 1039 -5.10 6.96 19.31
N VAL A 1040 -4.41 7.26 20.41
CA VAL A 1040 -3.53 8.45 20.54
C VAL A 1040 -2.16 8.22 19.88
N SER A 1041 -1.73 6.96 19.75
CA SER A 1041 -0.35 6.64 19.33
C SER A 1041 0.05 7.21 17.98
N SER A 1042 -0.89 7.35 17.03
CA SER A 1042 -0.62 7.87 15.69
C SER A 1042 -0.10 9.31 15.67
N GLU A 1043 -0.42 10.12 16.68
CA GLU A 1043 -0.08 11.55 16.75
C GLU A 1043 1.21 11.85 17.55
N VAL A 1044 1.92 10.81 17.98
CA VAL A 1044 3.07 10.91 18.89
C VAL A 1044 4.39 10.65 18.17
N ASP A 1045 5.45 11.36 18.53
CA ASP A 1045 6.80 11.30 17.93
C ASP A 1045 7.87 10.67 18.86
N SER A 1046 7.52 10.28 20.10
CA SER A 1046 8.44 9.60 21.01
C SER A 1046 7.73 8.69 22.02
N PHE A 1047 8.43 7.67 22.53
CA PHE A 1047 7.92 6.81 23.61
C PHE A 1047 7.61 7.57 24.90
N ALA A 1048 8.43 8.56 25.23
CA ALA A 1048 8.19 9.41 26.40
C ALA A 1048 6.84 10.11 26.25
N LYS A 1049 6.61 10.77 25.11
CA LYS A 1049 5.33 11.41 24.82
C LYS A 1049 4.20 10.39 24.79
N LEU A 1050 4.40 9.17 24.28
CA LEU A 1050 3.37 8.11 24.27
C LEU A 1050 2.96 7.69 25.69
N GLY A 1051 3.93 7.52 26.58
CA GLY A 1051 3.68 7.21 27.99
C GLY A 1051 2.95 8.35 28.71
N TRP A 1052 3.41 9.58 28.53
CA TRP A 1052 2.81 10.76 29.14
C TRP A 1052 1.43 11.08 28.56
N THR A 1053 1.34 11.40 27.28
CA THR A 1053 0.09 11.83 26.62
C THR A 1053 -0.88 10.68 26.45
N GLY A 1054 -0.42 9.51 26.01
CA GLY A 1054 -1.24 8.32 25.84
C GLY A 1054 -1.73 7.77 27.19
N GLY A 1055 -0.82 7.50 28.12
CA GLY A 1055 -1.17 7.00 29.46
C GLY A 1055 -2.01 7.99 30.27
N GLY A 1056 -1.65 9.28 30.25
CA GLY A 1056 -2.42 10.34 30.91
C GLY A 1056 -3.84 10.48 30.34
N THR A 1057 -3.97 10.53 29.02
CA THR A 1057 -5.29 10.57 28.36
C THR A 1057 -6.10 9.31 28.65
N ALA A 1058 -5.49 8.13 28.65
CA ALA A 1058 -6.15 6.87 28.95
C ALA A 1058 -6.70 6.80 30.38
N LEU A 1059 -5.91 7.22 31.37
CA LEU A 1059 -6.36 7.30 32.77
C LEU A 1059 -7.47 8.33 32.95
N PHE A 1060 -7.37 9.46 32.25
CA PHE A 1060 -8.42 10.47 32.25
C PHE A 1060 -9.72 9.93 31.62
N CYS A 1061 -9.65 9.28 30.46
CA CYS A 1061 -10.79 8.63 29.81
C CYS A 1061 -11.43 7.57 30.72
N LEU A 1062 -10.63 6.79 31.44
CA LEU A 1062 -11.12 5.83 32.42
C LEU A 1062 -11.86 6.51 33.59
N ALA A 1063 -11.31 7.58 34.15
CA ALA A 1063 -11.95 8.35 35.20
C ALA A 1063 -13.28 8.96 34.72
N VAL A 1064 -13.28 9.57 33.53
CA VAL A 1064 -14.49 10.14 32.92
C VAL A 1064 -15.52 9.04 32.63
N TYR A 1065 -15.12 7.86 32.17
CA TYR A 1065 -16.03 6.73 31.99
C TYR A 1065 -16.69 6.32 33.31
N ILE A 1066 -15.92 6.11 34.39
CA ILE A 1066 -16.43 5.69 35.70
C ILE A 1066 -17.32 6.76 36.35
N LEU A 1067 -16.97 8.04 36.20
CA LEU A 1067 -17.67 9.12 36.89
C LEU A 1067 -18.87 9.65 36.10
N VAL A 1068 -18.82 9.58 34.76
CA VAL A 1068 -19.71 10.35 33.88
C VAL A 1068 -20.26 9.55 32.70
N LEU A 1069 -19.40 9.11 31.76
CA LEU A 1069 -19.86 8.64 30.44
C LEU A 1069 -20.62 7.31 30.49
N ARG A 1070 -20.42 6.48 31.52
CA ARG A 1070 -21.27 5.29 31.75
C ARG A 1070 -22.71 5.65 32.11
N PHE A 1071 -22.95 6.84 32.65
CA PHE A 1071 -24.29 7.30 33.07
C PHE A 1071 -24.93 8.20 32.01
N HIS A 1072 -24.14 9.09 31.38
CA HIS A 1072 -24.64 10.07 30.42
C HIS A 1072 -23.84 10.10 29.12
N LEU A 1073 -24.19 9.20 28.18
CA LEU A 1073 -23.54 9.14 26.87
C LEU A 1073 -23.80 10.40 26.02
N SER A 1074 -24.90 11.12 26.29
CA SER A 1074 -25.24 12.39 25.61
C SER A 1074 -24.23 13.53 25.80
N LEU A 1075 -23.27 13.39 26.71
CA LEU A 1075 -22.19 14.38 26.90
C LEU A 1075 -21.08 14.24 25.84
N LEU A 1076 -20.96 13.08 25.20
CA LEU A 1076 -19.87 12.78 24.28
C LEU A 1076 -19.78 13.74 23.08
N PRO A 1077 -20.87 14.09 22.36
CA PRO A 1077 -20.79 15.05 21.26
C PRO A 1077 -20.33 16.44 21.73
N ILE A 1078 -20.66 16.84 22.96
CA ILE A 1078 -20.23 18.13 23.54
C ILE A 1078 -18.73 18.08 23.86
N ILE A 1079 -18.24 16.98 24.43
CA ILE A 1079 -16.82 16.76 24.72
C ILE A 1079 -16.00 16.84 23.42
N VAL A 1080 -16.39 16.06 22.40
CA VAL A 1080 -15.71 16.04 21.09
C VAL A 1080 -15.81 17.42 20.43
N GLY A 1081 -16.98 18.05 20.44
CA GLY A 1081 -17.17 19.40 19.91
C GLY A 1081 -16.28 20.44 20.59
N THR A 1082 -16.09 20.35 21.90
CA THR A 1082 -15.21 21.25 22.67
C THR A 1082 -13.74 21.04 22.31
N ILE A 1083 -13.28 19.79 22.24
CA ILE A 1083 -11.90 19.46 21.85
C ILE A 1083 -11.59 20.03 20.47
N LEU A 1084 -12.43 19.72 19.47
CA LEU A 1084 -12.25 20.18 18.10
C LEU A 1084 -12.39 21.71 17.97
N SER A 1085 -13.17 22.36 18.83
CA SER A 1085 -13.27 23.83 18.83
C SER A 1085 -11.98 24.49 19.28
N LEU A 1086 -11.32 23.93 20.30
CA LEU A 1086 -10.05 24.47 20.78
C LEU A 1086 -8.93 24.27 19.76
N ASP A 1087 -8.95 23.17 19.00
CA ASP A 1087 -8.04 22.95 17.87
C ASP A 1087 -8.15 24.05 16.80
N GLN A 1088 -9.31 24.71 16.66
CA GLN A 1088 -9.50 25.81 15.69
C GLN A 1088 -8.94 27.16 16.14
N VAL A 1089 -8.65 27.34 17.44
CA VAL A 1089 -8.13 28.63 17.95
C VAL A 1089 -6.74 28.91 17.40
N GLN A 1090 -5.89 27.89 17.29
CA GLN A 1090 -4.53 28.07 16.80
C GLN A 1090 -4.49 28.58 15.35
N PRO A 1091 -5.20 27.97 14.37
CA PRO A 1091 -5.35 28.54 13.03
C PRO A 1091 -5.93 29.96 12.98
N ILE A 1092 -6.85 30.32 13.88
CA ILE A 1092 -7.41 31.68 13.96
C ILE A 1092 -6.33 32.70 14.33
N MET A 1093 -5.49 32.35 15.30
CA MET A 1093 -4.41 33.22 15.79
C MET A 1093 -3.25 33.30 14.79
N PHE A 1094 -2.84 32.17 14.20
CA PHE A 1094 -1.69 32.11 13.30
C PHE A 1094 -1.98 32.60 11.90
N ASP A 1095 -3.21 32.40 11.44
CA ASP A 1095 -3.63 32.64 10.05
C ASP A 1095 -2.59 32.10 9.04
N PRO A 1096 -2.29 30.79 9.09
CA PRO A 1096 -1.13 30.20 8.39
C PRO A 1096 -1.18 30.32 6.87
N TYR A 1097 -2.35 30.65 6.30
CA TYR A 1097 -2.56 30.91 4.89
C TYR A 1097 -3.85 31.71 4.65
N PRO A 1098 -4.01 32.38 3.49
CA PRO A 1098 -5.17 33.21 3.24
C PRO A 1098 -6.46 32.39 3.26
N GLY A 1099 -7.38 32.75 4.18
CA GLY A 1099 -8.65 32.05 4.40
C GLY A 1099 -8.65 31.05 5.57
N ALA A 1100 -7.49 30.73 6.16
CA ALA A 1100 -7.40 29.84 7.32
C ALA A 1100 -8.21 30.36 8.52
N ARG A 1101 -8.04 31.66 8.85
CA ARG A 1101 -8.77 32.29 9.97
C ARG A 1101 -10.29 32.23 9.75
N LEU A 1102 -10.77 32.65 8.57
CA LEU A 1102 -12.19 32.61 8.22
C LEU A 1102 -12.74 31.18 8.28
N GLY A 1103 -12.03 30.23 7.69
CA GLY A 1103 -12.44 28.82 7.69
C GLY A 1103 -12.51 28.24 9.10
N SER A 1104 -11.59 28.62 9.97
CA SER A 1104 -11.56 28.15 11.35
C SER A 1104 -12.71 28.75 12.20
N PHE A 1105 -13.09 30.01 11.96
CA PHE A 1105 -14.32 30.58 12.54
C PHE A 1105 -15.59 29.87 12.05
N LEU A 1106 -15.69 29.56 10.75
CA LEU A 1106 -16.80 28.79 10.21
C LEU A 1106 -16.84 27.37 10.81
N ALA A 1107 -15.68 26.73 10.99
CA ALA A 1107 -15.55 25.43 11.62
C ALA A 1107 -16.07 25.44 13.08
N LEU A 1108 -15.79 26.50 13.85
CA LEU A 1108 -16.36 26.68 15.20
C LEU A 1108 -17.90 26.72 15.18
N ILE A 1109 -18.49 27.48 14.25
CA ILE A 1109 -19.95 27.57 14.11
C ILE A 1109 -20.54 26.19 13.76
N VAL A 1110 -19.92 25.48 12.81
CA VAL A 1110 -20.33 24.13 12.41
C VAL A 1110 -20.26 23.17 13.60
N LEU A 1111 -19.19 23.20 14.38
CA LEU A 1111 -19.02 22.34 15.57
C LEU A 1111 -20.09 22.59 16.63
N ILE A 1112 -20.43 23.85 16.91
CA ILE A 1112 -21.50 24.20 17.87
C ILE A 1112 -22.85 23.67 17.39
N LEU A 1113 -23.16 23.83 16.10
CA LEU A 1113 -24.41 23.35 15.50
C LEU A 1113 -24.48 21.82 15.51
N LEU A 1114 -23.40 21.12 15.13
CA LEU A 1114 -23.32 19.66 15.11
C LEU A 1114 -23.44 19.07 16.52
N ALA A 1115 -22.74 19.63 17.51
CA ALA A 1115 -22.85 19.20 18.90
C ALA A 1115 -24.28 19.35 19.42
N SER A 1116 -24.90 20.52 19.20
CA SER A 1116 -26.28 20.79 19.62
C SER A 1116 -27.30 19.87 18.95
N TYR A 1117 -27.17 19.66 17.64
CA TYR A 1117 -28.05 18.76 16.88
C TYR A 1117 -27.92 17.30 17.34
N THR A 1118 -26.68 16.82 17.51
CA THR A 1118 -26.40 15.43 17.89
C THR A 1118 -26.88 15.11 19.31
N VAL A 1119 -26.71 16.05 20.26
CA VAL A 1119 -27.24 15.91 21.64
C VAL A 1119 -28.76 15.75 21.62
N LYS A 1120 -29.46 16.55 20.81
CA LYS A 1120 -30.93 16.48 20.67
C LYS A 1120 -31.40 15.15 20.10
N GLU A 1121 -30.66 14.53 19.17
CA GLU A 1121 -31.02 13.24 18.57
C GLU A 1121 -30.74 12.02 19.48
N ILE A 1122 -29.82 12.16 20.44
CA ILE A 1122 -29.47 11.11 21.42
C ILE A 1122 -30.46 11.09 22.61
N ARG A 1123 -30.99 12.25 23.01
CA ARG A 1123 -31.99 12.37 24.09
C ARG A 1123 -33.40 12.12 23.54
N TYR A 1124 -34.22 11.35 24.25
CA TYR A 1124 -35.64 11.20 23.93
C TYR A 1124 -36.50 11.51 25.16
N GLN A 1125 -37.56 12.31 24.96
CA GLN A 1125 -38.56 12.62 25.97
C GLN A 1125 -39.42 11.40 26.26
N LYS A 1126 -39.42 10.94 27.51
CA LYS A 1126 -40.36 9.89 27.96
C LYS A 1126 -41.76 10.51 27.90
N GLN A 1127 -42.61 10.08 26.97
CA GLN A 1127 -44.03 10.45 27.00
C GLN A 1127 -44.59 9.96 28.34
N GLU A 1128 -45.05 10.88 29.19
CA GLU A 1128 -45.85 10.53 30.35
C GLU A 1128 -47.08 9.79 29.83
N SER A 1129 -47.19 8.50 30.13
CA SER A 1129 -48.47 7.82 30.11
C SER A 1129 -49.32 8.44 31.21
N SER A 1130 -50.03 9.51 30.88
CA SER A 1130 -51.08 10.03 31.73
C SER A 1130 -52.13 8.94 31.89
N THR A 1131 -52.27 8.48 33.12
CA THR A 1131 -53.41 7.70 33.62
C THR A 1131 -54.74 8.25 33.09
N VAL A 1132 -55.52 7.39 32.44
CA VAL A 1132 -56.97 7.27 32.66
C VAL A 1132 -57.28 5.79 32.80
#